data_AF-A0A651F256-F1
#
_entry.id   AF-A0A651F256-F1
#
_cell.length_a   1.000
_cell.length_b   1.000
_cell.length_c   1.000
_cell.angle_alpha   90.00
_cell.angle_beta   90.00
_cell.angle_gamma   90.00
#
_symmetry.space_group_name_H-M   'P 1'
#
loop_
_entity.id
_entity.type
_entity.pdbx_description
1 polymer ?
#
loop_
_entity_poly.entity_id
_entity_poly.type
_entity_poly.pdbx_seq_one_letter_code
_entity_poly.pdbx_strand_id
1 'polypeptide(L)'
;METAEIKADSTDNGDGGTIIVWSDLYTTTRGSYYARGGANGGNGGFVETSSAGVLDFVGSFVNTSAAYGTSGVWLLDPATITVDAAMAGTINVAVSNVSLVADDSITFAADINMVNAGVGLSAEASTITMNNQSITTNGGHVTFTATGDGGSGNNRGQIDINNGEITTGGGNIAFTATGDGGNGANRGQIKINNSEFTTGGGGISFTATGNGGSGNNRGGMSLNTTDILTSGGSVSLVATYSGGSGNNRGEVSINNSDVDATGGGSGGSFVLTENGATWTGTDSQLADLFGNSNTFETTANGGSITISGRIIGGNNNCFAAGGTSCLVSGGPAIIYITITANSDSKFYGELDPVLTYDLSGGSLQTGDAVLLSRDAGENVGTYWIDYALTNTSGTTYEITYNGAFFEIIPADLVISANNVTKTYGDWHFFNGTEFTADGLKFSDTVNSVNLGSLGQLPITPVGDYTIFAGGATGSGLSNYNITYNTGTLQITPASLTITAWDAEKDYGNTHVFGSDYTVSGLKNFDRVFSVSLDSDGAPAPALPGDYDITASNASGFGLRNYDITYVNGVLTVNPPTNSGPVVKFDSLGRPVLSFANNTLVLDSAFEPFETRVMTTDVNMSTRGPGPAPMTVAQLAAIETAAGGEDGDMDAIAEQLAGIETAAGGDDDETGMVDPDIQCANVFLEGGSCEIE
;
A
#
# COMPACT_ATOMS: atom_id res chain seq x y z
N MET A 1 46.26 -12.89 -76.44
CA MET A 1 45.07 -13.74 -76.28
C MET A 1 43.92 -12.79 -76.04
N GLU A 2 42.81 -12.92 -76.77
CA GLU A 2 41.62 -12.11 -76.49
C GLU A 2 41.15 -12.40 -75.07
N THR A 3 41.14 -11.38 -74.21
CA THR A 3 40.53 -11.48 -72.89
C THR A 3 39.02 -11.41 -73.05
N ALA A 4 38.28 -12.30 -72.39
CA ALA A 4 36.83 -12.24 -72.40
C ALA A 4 36.36 -10.92 -71.78
N GLU A 5 35.43 -10.23 -72.44
CA GLU A 5 34.89 -8.95 -71.98
C GLU A 5 33.40 -9.04 -71.66
N ILE A 6 32.98 -8.49 -70.51
CA ILE A 6 31.57 -8.22 -70.19
C ILE A 6 31.40 -6.70 -70.08
N LYS A 7 30.46 -6.14 -70.84
CA LYS A 7 30.21 -4.70 -70.92
C LYS A 7 28.77 -4.35 -70.54
N ALA A 8 28.64 -3.49 -69.55
CA ALA A 8 27.43 -2.84 -69.09
C ALA A 8 27.65 -1.31 -69.02
N ASP A 9 28.46 -0.75 -69.93
CA ASP A 9 28.73 0.68 -70.01
C ASP A 9 27.48 1.48 -70.40
N SER A 10 27.32 2.66 -69.82
CA SER A 10 26.38 3.67 -70.32
C SER A 10 26.86 4.24 -71.66
N THR A 11 25.93 4.51 -72.57
CA THR A 11 26.25 4.92 -73.95
C THR A 11 26.36 6.43 -74.17
N ASP A 12 25.80 7.27 -73.28
CA ASP A 12 25.83 8.73 -73.44
C ASP A 12 25.69 9.51 -72.11
N ASN A 13 24.46 9.67 -71.60
CA ASN A 13 24.14 10.22 -70.28
C ASN A 13 23.48 9.13 -69.42
N GLY A 14 24.14 8.72 -68.34
CA GLY A 14 23.58 7.75 -67.39
C GLY A 14 24.64 6.98 -66.63
N ASP A 15 24.24 6.36 -65.54
CA ASP A 15 25.13 5.56 -64.70
C ASP A 15 25.53 4.27 -65.41
N GLY A 16 26.72 3.75 -65.08
CA GLY A 16 27.14 2.42 -65.50
C GLY A 16 26.21 1.34 -64.95
N GLY A 17 26.08 0.23 -65.68
CA GLY A 17 25.22 -0.89 -65.31
C GLY A 17 25.79 -1.79 -64.21
N THR A 18 25.21 -2.98 -64.08
CA THR A 18 25.55 -3.98 -63.04
C THR A 18 26.07 -5.25 -63.71
N ILE A 19 27.20 -5.77 -63.23
CA ILE A 19 27.73 -7.09 -63.60
C ILE A 19 27.91 -7.90 -62.32
N ILE A 20 27.37 -9.12 -62.27
CA ILE A 20 27.53 -10.01 -61.12
C ILE A 20 28.04 -11.36 -61.63
N VAL A 21 29.16 -11.82 -61.05
CA VAL A 21 29.76 -13.12 -61.33
C VAL A 21 29.92 -13.88 -60.01
N TRP A 22 29.18 -14.97 -59.84
CA TRP A 22 29.14 -15.71 -58.58
C TRP A 22 29.08 -17.24 -58.80
N SER A 23 29.50 -18.00 -57.79
CA SER A 23 29.35 -19.46 -57.73
C SER A 23 29.32 -19.96 -56.27
N ASP A 24 28.82 -21.17 -56.05
CA ASP A 24 28.67 -21.74 -54.70
C ASP A 24 29.99 -22.24 -54.06
N LEU A 25 31.07 -22.45 -54.84
CA LEU A 25 32.27 -23.13 -54.33
C LEU A 25 33.59 -22.53 -54.80
N TYR A 26 33.71 -22.23 -56.09
CA TYR A 26 34.97 -21.75 -56.67
C TYR A 26 34.70 -20.80 -57.83
N THR A 27 34.85 -19.50 -57.59
CA THR A 27 34.72 -18.47 -58.63
C THR A 27 36.12 -18.08 -59.11
N THR A 28 36.45 -18.42 -60.35
CA THR A 28 37.66 -17.94 -61.02
C THR A 28 37.32 -16.92 -62.09
N THR A 29 37.97 -15.75 -62.03
CA THR A 29 37.83 -14.71 -63.06
C THR A 29 39.21 -14.31 -63.58
N ARG A 30 39.31 -14.09 -64.90
CA ARG A 30 40.52 -13.67 -65.64
C ARG A 30 40.21 -12.66 -66.75
N GLY A 31 38.97 -12.18 -66.81
CA GLY A 31 38.42 -11.36 -67.90
C GLY A 31 38.42 -9.87 -67.58
N SER A 32 37.88 -9.08 -68.50
CA SER A 32 37.68 -7.64 -68.33
C SER A 32 36.20 -7.30 -68.19
N TYR A 33 35.85 -6.53 -67.17
CA TYR A 33 34.48 -6.16 -66.83
C TYR A 33 34.35 -4.64 -66.87
N TYR A 34 33.42 -4.14 -67.67
CA TYR A 34 33.23 -2.70 -67.88
C TYR A 34 31.80 -2.32 -67.50
N ALA A 35 31.65 -1.41 -66.55
CA ALA A 35 30.37 -0.79 -66.21
C ALA A 35 30.60 0.70 -65.98
N ARG A 36 31.05 1.40 -67.02
CA ARG A 36 31.45 2.81 -66.96
C ARG A 36 30.23 3.74 -67.04
N GLY A 37 30.35 4.88 -66.37
CA GLY A 37 29.41 5.99 -66.51
C GLY A 37 29.45 6.61 -67.91
N GLY A 38 28.37 7.30 -68.27
CA GLY A 38 28.20 7.91 -69.57
C GLY A 38 29.28 8.95 -69.88
N ALA A 39 29.63 9.08 -71.16
CA ALA A 39 30.67 9.99 -71.63
C ALA A 39 30.35 11.47 -71.40
N ASN A 40 29.09 11.82 -71.15
CA ASN A 40 28.62 13.20 -70.94
C ASN A 40 27.95 13.41 -69.56
N GLY A 41 27.87 12.37 -68.74
CA GLY A 41 27.29 12.44 -67.40
C GLY A 41 26.88 11.07 -66.85
N GLY A 42 26.78 10.96 -65.52
CA GLY A 42 26.47 9.73 -64.79
C GLY A 42 27.65 9.19 -63.99
N ASN A 43 27.35 8.35 -63.01
CA ASN A 43 28.30 7.68 -62.13
C ASN A 43 28.76 6.35 -62.72
N GLY A 44 29.83 5.80 -62.15
CA GLY A 44 30.27 4.45 -62.42
C GLY A 44 29.27 3.40 -61.97
N GLY A 45 29.28 2.25 -62.63
CA GLY A 45 28.42 1.11 -62.33
C GLY A 45 28.97 0.19 -61.24
N PHE A 46 28.36 -0.99 -61.12
CA PHE A 46 28.67 -1.97 -60.08
C PHE A 46 29.15 -3.28 -60.70
N VAL A 47 30.27 -3.80 -60.21
CA VAL A 47 30.77 -5.13 -60.61
C VAL A 47 31.01 -5.95 -59.34
N GLU A 48 30.40 -7.13 -59.26
CA GLU A 48 30.61 -8.08 -58.18
C GLU A 48 31.25 -9.36 -58.71
N THR A 49 32.27 -9.82 -57.99
CA THR A 49 32.86 -11.13 -58.15
C THR A 49 32.88 -11.82 -56.79
N SER A 50 32.02 -12.81 -56.59
CA SER A 50 31.76 -13.44 -55.29
C SER A 50 31.85 -14.97 -55.34
N SER A 51 32.03 -15.61 -54.19
CA SER A 51 32.08 -17.07 -54.05
C SER A 51 31.73 -17.46 -52.62
N ALA A 52 30.82 -18.43 -52.42
CA ALA A 52 30.58 -18.97 -51.08
C ALA A 52 31.74 -19.86 -50.57
N GLY A 53 32.70 -20.20 -51.44
CA GLY A 53 33.94 -20.90 -51.10
C GLY A 53 35.18 -20.06 -51.38
N VAL A 54 35.94 -20.44 -52.42
CA VAL A 54 37.18 -19.73 -52.79
C VAL A 54 36.91 -18.79 -53.97
N LEU A 55 37.49 -17.59 -53.91
CA LEU A 55 37.46 -16.60 -54.97
C LEU A 55 38.89 -16.37 -55.47
N ASP A 56 39.14 -16.65 -56.75
CA ASP A 56 40.42 -16.37 -57.42
C ASP A 56 40.18 -15.44 -58.61
N PHE A 57 40.51 -14.17 -58.43
CA PHE A 57 40.32 -13.14 -59.46
C PHE A 57 41.64 -12.56 -59.98
N VAL A 58 42.78 -13.18 -59.64
CA VAL A 58 44.11 -12.71 -60.07
C VAL A 58 44.15 -12.56 -61.59
N GLY A 59 44.41 -11.33 -62.08
CA GLY A 59 44.44 -11.05 -63.52
C GLY A 59 43.09 -10.65 -64.13
N SER A 60 42.03 -10.50 -63.33
CA SER A 60 40.82 -9.77 -63.74
C SER A 60 41.06 -8.27 -63.81
N PHE A 61 40.37 -7.61 -64.74
CA PHE A 61 40.39 -6.15 -64.86
C PHE A 61 38.96 -5.61 -64.76
N VAL A 62 38.71 -4.68 -63.84
CA VAL A 62 37.39 -4.07 -63.63
C VAL A 62 37.47 -2.56 -63.82
N ASN A 63 36.63 -2.05 -64.71
CA ASN A 63 36.51 -0.63 -64.99
C ASN A 63 35.06 -0.14 -64.85
N THR A 64 34.80 0.49 -63.71
CA THR A 64 33.56 1.19 -63.40
C THR A 64 33.79 2.70 -63.31
N SER A 65 34.81 3.22 -63.99
CA SER A 65 35.10 4.66 -63.97
C SER A 65 33.97 5.50 -64.55
N ALA A 66 33.89 6.76 -64.13
CA ALA A 66 33.03 7.77 -64.71
C ALA A 66 33.81 9.08 -64.87
N ALA A 67 33.66 9.73 -66.03
CA ALA A 67 34.41 10.95 -66.35
C ALA A 67 33.89 12.19 -65.60
N TYR A 68 32.59 12.24 -65.30
CA TYR A 68 31.91 13.39 -64.68
C TYR A 68 31.19 13.06 -63.37
N GLY A 69 31.18 11.79 -62.97
CA GLY A 69 30.53 11.29 -61.75
C GLY A 69 31.53 10.61 -60.82
N THR A 70 31.02 9.92 -59.80
CA THR A 70 31.86 9.12 -58.91
C THR A 70 32.27 7.81 -59.60
N SER A 71 33.49 7.34 -59.35
CA SER A 71 33.89 5.99 -59.78
C SER A 71 33.00 4.95 -59.11
N GLY A 72 32.65 3.91 -59.85
CA GLY A 72 31.82 2.82 -59.36
C GLY A 72 32.60 1.87 -58.45
N VAL A 73 31.98 0.74 -58.13
CA VAL A 73 32.50 -0.22 -57.14
C VAL A 73 32.79 -1.56 -57.79
N TRP A 74 33.93 -2.14 -57.40
CA TRP A 74 34.21 -3.55 -57.58
C TRP A 74 34.11 -4.27 -56.23
N LEU A 75 33.05 -5.06 -56.05
CA LEU A 75 32.79 -5.86 -54.86
C LEU A 75 33.42 -7.25 -54.98
N LEU A 76 34.20 -7.62 -53.97
CA LEU A 76 34.76 -8.95 -53.76
C LEU A 76 34.16 -9.52 -52.49
N ASP A 77 33.32 -10.56 -52.61
CA ASP A 77 32.52 -11.09 -51.48
C ASP A 77 32.67 -12.62 -51.27
N PRO A 78 33.80 -13.08 -50.68
CA PRO A 78 33.95 -14.45 -50.17
C PRO A 78 33.92 -14.51 -48.64
N ALA A 79 33.74 -15.70 -48.04
CA ALA A 79 33.70 -15.86 -46.58
C ALA A 79 34.96 -15.34 -45.84
N THR A 80 36.14 -15.44 -46.47
CA THR A 80 37.41 -14.87 -45.97
C THR A 80 38.25 -14.35 -47.13
N ILE A 81 39.03 -13.30 -46.90
CA ILE A 81 39.97 -12.73 -47.88
C ILE A 81 41.38 -12.71 -47.28
N THR A 82 42.35 -13.21 -48.03
CA THR A 82 43.77 -12.93 -47.77
C THR A 82 44.34 -12.17 -48.97
N VAL A 83 44.75 -10.93 -48.74
CA VAL A 83 45.44 -10.13 -49.76
C VAL A 83 46.90 -10.54 -49.79
N ASP A 84 47.22 -11.53 -50.61
CA ASP A 84 48.60 -11.91 -50.92
C ASP A 84 49.21 -11.01 -52.01
N ALA A 85 50.45 -11.29 -52.40
CA ALA A 85 51.16 -10.50 -53.41
C ALA A 85 50.48 -10.50 -54.79
N ALA A 86 49.80 -11.58 -55.17
CA ALA A 86 49.14 -11.68 -56.47
C ALA A 86 47.82 -10.89 -56.48
N MET A 87 47.06 -10.98 -55.39
CA MET A 87 45.86 -10.18 -55.18
C MET A 87 46.20 -8.69 -55.08
N ALA A 88 47.21 -8.32 -54.30
CA ALA A 88 47.69 -6.94 -54.18
C ALA A 88 48.08 -6.38 -55.56
N GLY A 89 48.82 -7.15 -56.38
CA GLY A 89 49.15 -6.75 -57.75
C GLY A 89 47.95 -6.41 -58.63
N THR A 90 46.82 -7.09 -58.41
CA THR A 90 45.56 -6.82 -59.12
C THR A 90 44.87 -5.56 -58.56
N ILE A 91 44.85 -5.37 -57.24
CA ILE A 91 44.29 -4.17 -56.59
C ILE A 91 45.08 -2.90 -56.95
N ASN A 92 46.41 -2.99 -57.01
CA ASN A 92 47.31 -1.86 -57.24
C ASN A 92 47.06 -1.14 -58.57
N VAL A 93 46.54 -1.86 -59.58
CA VAL A 93 46.22 -1.33 -60.91
C VAL A 93 44.72 -1.08 -61.11
N ALA A 94 43.90 -1.22 -60.07
CA ALA A 94 42.47 -0.98 -60.15
C ALA A 94 42.16 0.46 -60.54
N VAL A 95 41.24 0.63 -61.49
CA VAL A 95 40.73 1.94 -61.95
C VAL A 95 39.35 2.27 -61.35
N SER A 96 38.89 1.40 -60.43
CA SER A 96 37.58 1.39 -59.80
C SER A 96 37.78 1.25 -58.31
N ASN A 97 36.90 1.83 -57.48
CA ASN A 97 36.99 1.64 -56.03
C ASN A 97 36.87 0.15 -55.72
N VAL A 98 37.79 -0.36 -54.91
CA VAL A 98 37.83 -1.78 -54.54
C VAL A 98 37.16 -1.95 -53.20
N SER A 99 36.11 -2.78 -53.14
CA SER A 99 35.41 -3.14 -51.91
C SER A 99 35.63 -4.62 -51.63
N LEU A 100 36.45 -4.90 -50.62
CA LEU A 100 36.65 -6.22 -50.05
C LEU A 100 35.57 -6.42 -48.98
N VAL A 101 34.67 -7.38 -49.16
CA VAL A 101 33.66 -7.73 -48.17
C VAL A 101 33.85 -9.21 -47.86
N ALA A 102 33.91 -9.57 -46.59
CA ALA A 102 34.03 -10.96 -46.19
C ALA A 102 33.22 -11.20 -44.92
N ASP A 103 32.52 -12.33 -44.83
CA ASP A 103 31.72 -12.62 -43.63
C ASP A 103 32.57 -12.67 -42.35
N ASP A 104 33.74 -13.33 -42.43
CA ASP A 104 34.57 -13.61 -41.25
C ASP A 104 35.80 -12.70 -41.16
N SER A 105 36.75 -12.81 -42.10
CA SER A 105 38.02 -12.08 -41.96
C SER A 105 38.67 -11.61 -43.26
N ILE A 106 39.36 -10.47 -43.15
CA ILE A 106 40.26 -9.93 -44.16
C ILE A 106 41.65 -9.80 -43.56
N THR A 107 42.65 -10.45 -44.18
CA THR A 107 44.06 -10.34 -43.79
C THR A 107 44.87 -9.72 -44.92
N PHE A 108 45.51 -8.58 -44.65
CA PHE A 108 46.49 -7.97 -45.55
C PHE A 108 47.87 -8.58 -45.31
N ALA A 109 48.34 -9.36 -46.28
CA ALA A 109 49.62 -10.09 -46.22
C ALA A 109 50.65 -9.61 -47.27
N ALA A 110 50.32 -8.57 -48.02
CA ALA A 110 51.19 -7.89 -48.97
C ALA A 110 50.86 -6.40 -49.05
N ASP A 111 51.84 -5.59 -49.46
CA ASP A 111 51.69 -4.15 -49.67
C ASP A 111 50.70 -3.83 -50.80
N ILE A 112 49.81 -2.87 -50.54
CA ILE A 112 48.90 -2.29 -51.53
C ILE A 112 49.40 -0.89 -51.88
N ASN A 113 49.60 -0.63 -53.17
CA ASN A 113 49.97 0.67 -53.72
C ASN A 113 49.09 1.00 -54.92
N MET A 114 47.97 1.66 -54.65
CA MET A 114 46.98 2.06 -55.65
C MET A 114 47.40 3.38 -56.29
N VAL A 115 47.84 3.29 -57.55
CA VAL A 115 48.46 4.43 -58.26
C VAL A 115 47.45 5.37 -58.93
N ASN A 116 46.25 4.88 -59.20
CA ASN A 116 45.23 5.64 -59.93
C ASN A 116 44.57 6.67 -59.03
N ALA A 117 44.50 7.91 -59.51
CA ALA A 117 44.00 9.04 -58.73
C ALA A 117 42.54 8.86 -58.33
N GLY A 118 42.23 9.11 -57.05
CA GLY A 118 40.88 9.04 -56.50
C GLY A 118 40.31 7.63 -56.33
N VAL A 119 41.07 6.58 -56.62
CA VAL A 119 40.64 5.19 -56.41
C VAL A 119 40.94 4.77 -54.97
N GLY A 120 39.89 4.41 -54.23
CA GLY A 120 39.97 4.00 -52.83
C GLY A 120 39.83 2.50 -52.61
N LEU A 121 40.14 2.09 -51.38
CA LEU A 121 40.02 0.74 -50.87
C LEU A 121 39.07 0.72 -49.67
N SER A 122 38.11 -0.18 -49.70
CA SER A 122 37.23 -0.49 -48.57
C SER A 122 37.37 -1.96 -48.21
N ALA A 123 37.39 -2.25 -46.91
CA ALA A 123 37.42 -3.60 -46.37
C ALA A 123 36.34 -3.73 -45.30
N GLU A 124 35.48 -4.73 -45.41
CA GLU A 124 34.40 -5.02 -44.47
C GLU A 124 34.44 -6.49 -44.07
N ALA A 125 34.59 -6.78 -42.77
CA ALA A 125 34.54 -8.14 -42.25
C ALA A 125 34.22 -8.20 -40.75
N SER A 126 34.17 -9.39 -40.14
CA SER A 126 34.15 -9.46 -38.66
C SER A 126 35.52 -9.11 -38.06
N THR A 127 36.60 -9.54 -38.71
CA THR A 127 37.99 -9.24 -38.30
C THR A 127 38.84 -8.76 -39.46
N ILE A 128 39.50 -7.61 -39.31
CA ILE A 128 40.46 -7.07 -40.28
C ILE A 128 41.83 -7.02 -39.63
N THR A 129 42.82 -7.67 -40.25
CA THR A 129 44.19 -7.74 -39.73
C THR A 129 45.20 -7.26 -40.76
N MET A 130 46.15 -6.42 -40.33
CA MET A 130 47.29 -6.00 -41.12
C MET A 130 48.56 -6.02 -40.27
N ASN A 131 49.56 -6.79 -40.71
CA ASN A 131 50.82 -6.92 -39.98
C ASN A 131 52.00 -6.71 -40.92
N ASN A 132 52.84 -5.73 -40.61
CA ASN A 132 54.05 -5.44 -41.38
C ASN A 132 53.77 -5.14 -42.87
N GLN A 133 52.65 -4.47 -43.17
CA GLN A 133 52.27 -4.10 -44.54
C GLN A 133 51.96 -2.60 -44.64
N SER A 134 52.03 -2.09 -45.86
CA SER A 134 51.64 -0.73 -46.22
C SER A 134 50.43 -0.69 -47.17
N ILE A 135 49.59 0.32 -47.01
CA ILE A 135 48.50 0.63 -47.95
C ILE A 135 48.65 2.09 -48.37
N THR A 136 48.93 2.31 -49.65
CA THR A 136 49.04 3.65 -50.24
C THR A 136 47.96 3.86 -51.30
N THR A 137 47.26 4.99 -51.25
CA THR A 137 46.32 5.42 -52.30
C THR A 137 46.67 6.81 -52.83
N ASN A 138 46.48 7.02 -54.13
CA ASN A 138 46.64 8.34 -54.76
C ASN A 138 45.37 9.20 -54.60
N GLY A 139 45.04 9.59 -53.37
CA GLY A 139 43.91 10.46 -53.06
C GLY A 139 42.56 9.76 -52.88
N GLY A 140 42.47 8.44 -53.11
CA GLY A 140 41.31 7.65 -52.72
C GLY A 140 41.25 7.39 -51.21
N HIS A 141 40.09 7.01 -50.69
CA HIS A 141 39.93 6.66 -49.28
C HIS A 141 40.53 5.29 -48.95
N VAL A 142 40.81 5.07 -47.67
CA VAL A 142 41.02 3.73 -47.09
C VAL A 142 40.03 3.58 -45.94
N THR A 143 39.12 2.62 -46.05
CA THR A 143 38.09 2.39 -45.03
C THR A 143 38.06 0.95 -44.58
N PHE A 144 38.20 0.71 -43.27
CA PHE A 144 38.04 -0.61 -42.67
C PHE A 144 36.80 -0.59 -41.77
N THR A 145 35.88 -1.52 -42.01
CA THR A 145 34.66 -1.71 -41.23
C THR A 145 34.67 -3.12 -40.67
N ALA A 146 34.86 -3.26 -39.36
CA ALA A 146 34.77 -4.53 -38.69
C ALA A 146 33.44 -4.63 -37.93
N THR A 147 32.53 -5.53 -38.30
CA THR A 147 31.22 -5.66 -37.65
C THR A 147 31.02 -7.06 -37.11
N GLY A 148 30.65 -7.20 -35.84
CA GLY A 148 30.31 -8.49 -35.24
C GLY A 148 29.07 -9.14 -35.87
N ASP A 149 29.02 -10.47 -35.84
CA ASP A 149 28.05 -11.34 -36.53
C ASP A 149 26.59 -11.26 -36.04
N GLY A 150 26.23 -10.33 -35.14
CA GLY A 150 24.85 -10.04 -34.75
C GLY A 150 24.13 -11.17 -34.00
N GLY A 151 24.83 -12.25 -33.63
CA GLY A 151 24.27 -13.45 -33.02
C GLY A 151 23.97 -13.34 -31.52
N SER A 152 23.34 -14.39 -30.98
CA SER A 152 23.19 -14.60 -29.53
C SER A 152 24.51 -15.13 -28.93
N GLY A 153 25.58 -14.33 -28.98
CA GLY A 153 26.93 -14.72 -28.60
C GLY A 153 27.84 -13.52 -28.28
N ASN A 154 29.16 -13.76 -28.24
CA ASN A 154 30.15 -12.70 -28.10
C ASN A 154 30.38 -12.04 -29.47
N ASN A 155 29.63 -10.99 -29.78
CA ASN A 155 29.74 -10.30 -31.05
C ASN A 155 30.97 -9.38 -31.04
N ARG A 156 31.88 -9.58 -32.00
CA ARG A 156 33.11 -8.78 -32.07
C ARG A 156 33.40 -8.30 -33.48
N GLY A 157 33.38 -6.99 -33.66
CA GLY A 157 34.07 -6.32 -34.76
C GLY A 157 35.49 -5.98 -34.30
N GLN A 158 36.52 -6.50 -34.97
CA GLN A 158 37.91 -6.28 -34.58
C GLN A 158 38.79 -5.79 -35.74
N ILE A 159 39.53 -4.72 -35.52
CA ILE A 159 40.58 -4.22 -36.42
C ILE A 159 41.90 -4.25 -35.65
N ASP A 160 42.85 -5.05 -36.14
CA ASP A 160 44.20 -5.16 -35.56
C ASP A 160 45.26 -4.76 -36.60
N ILE A 161 46.01 -3.70 -36.31
CA ILE A 161 47.11 -3.22 -37.15
C ILE A 161 48.41 -3.20 -36.34
N ASN A 162 49.43 -3.91 -36.81
CA ASN A 162 50.74 -3.92 -36.16
C ASN A 162 51.84 -3.67 -37.19
N ASN A 163 52.74 -2.72 -36.92
CA ASN A 163 53.79 -2.34 -37.87
C ASN A 163 53.22 -1.95 -39.24
N GLY A 164 52.06 -1.28 -39.25
CA GLY A 164 51.33 -0.93 -40.46
C GLY A 164 51.54 0.53 -40.85
N GLU A 165 51.56 0.80 -42.15
CA GLU A 165 51.58 2.17 -42.68
C GLU A 165 50.41 2.36 -43.63
N ILE A 166 49.56 3.38 -43.40
CA ILE A 166 48.50 3.73 -44.35
C ILE A 166 48.62 5.19 -44.74
N THR A 167 48.80 5.42 -46.04
CA THR A 167 49.00 6.75 -46.60
C THR A 167 48.00 7.03 -47.71
N THR A 168 47.27 8.14 -47.63
CA THR A 168 46.41 8.61 -48.71
C THR A 168 46.90 9.95 -49.23
N GLY A 169 46.89 10.14 -50.55
CA GLY A 169 47.18 11.44 -51.19
C GLY A 169 46.13 12.54 -50.97
N GLY A 170 45.13 12.33 -50.10
CA GLY A 170 44.04 13.29 -49.85
C GLY A 170 42.69 12.68 -49.46
N GLY A 171 42.49 11.37 -49.64
CA GLY A 171 41.28 10.68 -49.20
C GLY A 171 41.26 10.44 -47.69
N ASN A 172 40.10 10.10 -47.13
CA ASN A 172 40.01 9.82 -45.69
C ASN A 172 40.59 8.44 -45.35
N ILE A 173 41.15 8.30 -44.15
CA ILE A 173 41.38 7.00 -43.51
C ILE A 173 40.32 6.83 -42.44
N ALA A 174 39.48 5.81 -42.55
CA ALA A 174 38.37 5.63 -41.64
C ALA A 174 38.28 4.17 -41.15
N PHE A 175 38.41 3.96 -39.85
CA PHE A 175 38.20 2.66 -39.23
C PHE A 175 36.98 2.67 -38.35
N THR A 176 36.11 1.69 -38.54
CA THR A 176 34.92 1.48 -37.74
C THR A 176 34.92 0.05 -37.24
N ALA A 177 35.01 -0.17 -35.94
CA ALA A 177 34.86 -1.48 -35.34
C ALA A 177 33.62 -1.49 -34.46
N THR A 178 32.64 -2.31 -34.81
CA THR A 178 31.34 -2.36 -34.15
C THR A 178 31.08 -3.78 -33.67
N GLY A 179 30.88 -3.95 -32.37
CA GLY A 179 30.25 -5.16 -31.84
C GLY A 179 28.78 -4.88 -31.65
N ASP A 180 27.93 -5.43 -32.51
CA ASP A 180 26.47 -5.32 -32.42
C ASP A 180 25.85 -6.70 -32.13
N GLY A 181 24.86 -6.77 -31.25
CA GLY A 181 24.04 -7.98 -31.11
C GLY A 181 23.23 -8.13 -29.82
N GLY A 182 22.85 -9.38 -29.51
CA GLY A 182 21.92 -9.76 -28.44
C GLY A 182 22.48 -9.68 -27.01
N ASN A 183 22.02 -10.58 -26.11
CA ASN A 183 22.32 -10.56 -24.67
C ASN A 183 23.77 -10.99 -24.28
N GLY A 184 24.73 -10.95 -25.22
CA GLY A 184 26.13 -11.37 -25.02
C GLY A 184 27.12 -10.20 -24.90
N ALA A 185 28.43 -10.47 -24.88
CA ALA A 185 29.43 -9.40 -24.85
C ALA A 185 29.65 -8.82 -26.26
N ASN A 186 29.25 -7.57 -26.47
CA ASN A 186 29.33 -6.89 -27.76
C ASN A 186 30.54 -5.95 -27.75
N ARG A 187 31.53 -6.20 -28.61
CA ARG A 187 32.82 -5.48 -28.60
C ARG A 187 33.21 -4.97 -29.97
N GLY A 188 33.23 -3.65 -30.13
CA GLY A 188 33.97 -2.98 -31.19
C GLY A 188 35.39 -2.72 -30.71
N GLN A 189 36.39 -3.30 -31.37
CA GLN A 189 37.79 -3.17 -30.95
C GLN A 189 38.69 -2.69 -32.09
N ILE A 190 39.43 -1.61 -31.85
CA ILE A 190 40.52 -1.15 -32.70
C ILE A 190 41.82 -1.23 -31.91
N LYS A 191 42.79 -2.01 -32.38
CA LYS A 191 44.12 -2.11 -31.76
C LYS A 191 45.17 -1.81 -32.80
N ILE A 192 45.98 -0.80 -32.50
CA ILE A 192 46.99 -0.28 -33.40
C ILE A 192 48.30 -0.19 -32.62
N ASN A 193 49.35 -0.81 -33.16
CA ASN A 193 50.67 -0.84 -32.52
C ASN A 193 51.76 -0.51 -33.54
N ASN A 194 52.68 0.38 -33.17
CA ASN A 194 53.88 0.71 -33.94
C ASN A 194 53.54 1.04 -35.41
N SER A 195 52.54 1.90 -35.65
CA SER A 195 51.95 2.11 -36.97
C SER A 195 51.80 3.59 -37.30
N GLU A 196 51.73 3.93 -38.59
CA GLU A 196 51.64 5.30 -39.07
C GLU A 196 50.44 5.48 -40.02
N PHE A 197 49.69 6.58 -39.86
CA PHE A 197 48.55 6.93 -40.68
C PHE A 197 48.70 8.37 -41.18
N THR A 198 48.83 8.54 -42.50
CA THR A 198 49.10 9.84 -43.11
C THR A 198 48.07 10.18 -44.19
N THR A 199 47.55 11.41 -44.17
CA THR A 199 46.64 11.90 -45.21
C THR A 199 47.09 13.25 -45.78
N GLY A 200 47.06 13.38 -47.11
CA GLY A 200 47.35 14.61 -47.84
C GLY A 200 46.24 15.69 -47.82
N GLY A 201 45.32 15.64 -46.84
CA GLY A 201 44.21 16.59 -46.69
C GLY A 201 42.88 16.00 -46.22
N GLY A 202 42.72 14.67 -46.31
CA GLY A 202 41.57 13.95 -45.78
C GLY A 202 41.56 13.87 -44.25
N GLY A 203 40.43 13.51 -43.66
CA GLY A 203 40.35 13.23 -42.22
C GLY A 203 40.86 11.82 -41.87
N ILE A 204 41.26 11.63 -40.61
CA ILE A 204 41.51 10.31 -40.03
C ILE A 204 40.48 10.07 -38.92
N SER A 205 39.67 9.04 -39.03
CA SER A 205 38.63 8.74 -38.05
C SER A 205 38.66 7.29 -37.61
N PHE A 206 38.82 7.04 -36.32
CA PHE A 206 38.68 5.73 -35.73
C PHE A 206 37.46 5.72 -34.81
N THR A 207 36.57 4.76 -35.01
CA THR A 207 35.33 4.61 -34.26
C THR A 207 35.21 3.19 -33.75
N ALA A 208 35.23 3.01 -32.43
CA ALA A 208 35.03 1.73 -31.78
C ALA A 208 33.72 1.77 -30.99
N THR A 209 32.77 0.90 -31.33
CA THR A 209 31.42 0.91 -30.76
C THR A 209 31.03 -0.47 -30.25
N GLY A 210 30.54 -0.56 -29.01
CA GLY A 210 29.85 -1.77 -28.53
C GLY A 210 28.36 -1.48 -28.32
N ASN A 211 27.47 -2.08 -29.11
CA ASN A 211 26.02 -1.94 -28.93
C ASN A 211 25.37 -3.28 -28.60
N GLY A 212 24.43 -3.29 -27.65
CA GLY A 212 23.56 -4.44 -27.47
C GLY A 212 22.63 -4.39 -26.27
N GLY A 213 21.95 -5.52 -26.06
CA GLY A 213 21.01 -5.75 -24.95
C GLY A 213 21.70 -5.89 -23.59
N SER A 214 21.24 -6.82 -22.74
CA SER A 214 21.64 -6.97 -21.32
C SER A 214 23.12 -7.35 -21.03
N GLY A 215 24.01 -7.35 -22.03
CA GLY A 215 25.39 -7.85 -21.93
C GLY A 215 26.46 -6.79 -21.63
N ASN A 216 27.74 -7.18 -21.76
CA ASN A 216 28.90 -6.30 -21.60
C ASN A 216 29.23 -5.63 -22.94
N ASN A 217 28.95 -4.34 -23.07
CA ASN A 217 29.15 -3.59 -24.29
C ASN A 217 30.44 -2.75 -24.22
N ARG A 218 31.39 -2.99 -25.13
CA ARG A 218 32.68 -2.30 -25.15
C ARG A 218 33.02 -1.71 -26.51
N GLY A 219 33.13 -0.39 -26.59
CA GLY A 219 33.91 0.29 -27.62
C GLY A 219 35.32 0.48 -27.09
N GLY A 220 36.29 -0.28 -27.59
CA GLY A 220 37.68 -0.23 -27.11
C GLY A 220 38.63 0.16 -28.24
N MET A 221 39.42 1.21 -28.03
CA MET A 221 40.47 1.64 -28.93
C MET A 221 41.80 1.68 -28.18
N SER A 222 42.85 1.11 -28.76
CA SER A 222 44.21 1.18 -28.22
C SER A 222 45.18 1.56 -29.33
N LEU A 223 45.88 2.67 -29.13
CA LEU A 223 46.92 3.21 -30.00
C LEU A 223 48.23 3.21 -29.21
N ASN A 224 49.20 2.39 -29.61
CA ASN A 224 50.50 2.30 -28.93
C ASN A 224 51.61 2.56 -29.94
N THR A 225 52.48 3.54 -29.69
CA THR A 225 53.52 3.96 -30.63
C THR A 225 52.92 4.21 -32.02
N THR A 226 51.85 4.98 -32.08
CA THR A 226 51.08 5.22 -33.30
C THR A 226 51.20 6.68 -33.71
N ASP A 227 51.59 6.93 -34.96
CA ASP A 227 51.68 8.28 -35.50
C ASP A 227 50.48 8.54 -36.42
N ILE A 228 49.73 9.61 -36.17
CA ILE A 228 48.56 10.02 -36.96
C ILE A 228 48.82 11.44 -37.48
N LEU A 229 49.02 11.58 -38.79
CA LEU A 229 49.37 12.83 -39.43
C LEU A 229 48.33 13.21 -40.49
N THR A 230 47.82 14.45 -40.40
CA THR A 230 46.92 14.99 -41.43
C THR A 230 47.39 16.35 -41.94
N SER A 231 47.36 16.51 -43.25
CA SER A 231 47.67 17.79 -43.90
C SER A 231 46.45 18.73 -43.96
N GLY A 232 45.88 19.05 -42.79
CA GLY A 232 44.73 19.98 -42.64
C GLY A 232 43.37 19.31 -42.46
N GLY A 233 43.35 17.96 -42.43
CA GLY A 233 42.18 17.18 -42.07
C GLY A 233 41.87 17.21 -40.57
N SER A 234 40.71 16.69 -40.18
CA SER A 234 40.40 16.46 -38.76
C SER A 234 40.75 15.03 -38.35
N VAL A 235 41.20 14.88 -37.11
CA VAL A 235 41.41 13.57 -36.49
C VAL A 235 40.30 13.34 -35.47
N SER A 236 39.58 12.22 -35.60
CA SER A 236 38.46 11.87 -34.72
C SER A 236 38.65 10.48 -34.14
N LEU A 237 38.80 10.39 -32.82
CA LEU A 237 38.88 9.13 -32.09
C LEU A 237 37.64 8.98 -31.21
N VAL A 238 36.81 8.02 -31.53
CA VAL A 238 35.50 7.83 -30.90
C VAL A 238 35.43 6.42 -30.35
N ALA A 239 35.29 6.29 -29.03
CA ALA A 239 34.98 5.02 -28.39
C ALA A 239 33.67 5.15 -27.61
N THR A 240 32.65 4.41 -28.05
CA THR A 240 31.31 4.51 -27.48
C THR A 240 30.74 3.14 -27.18
N TYR A 241 29.70 3.12 -26.38
CA TYR A 241 28.85 1.95 -26.25
C TYR A 241 27.40 2.40 -26.07
N SER A 242 26.45 1.50 -26.33
CA SER A 242 25.04 1.73 -26.05
C SER A 242 24.35 0.48 -25.53
N GLY A 243 23.38 0.69 -24.62
CA GLY A 243 22.60 -0.38 -23.99
C GLY A 243 23.36 -1.20 -22.93
N GLY A 244 22.63 -2.12 -22.30
CA GLY A 244 23.14 -3.13 -21.36
C GLY A 244 23.23 -2.74 -19.90
N SER A 245 23.06 -3.75 -19.04
CA SER A 245 23.21 -3.68 -17.58
C SER A 245 24.55 -4.24 -17.09
N GLY A 246 25.46 -4.62 -18.00
CA GLY A 246 26.77 -5.20 -17.71
C GLY A 246 27.89 -4.17 -17.55
N ASN A 247 29.14 -4.65 -17.54
CA ASN A 247 30.35 -3.83 -17.52
C ASN A 247 30.55 -3.17 -18.88
N ASN A 248 29.94 -2.01 -19.05
CA ASN A 248 29.98 -1.27 -20.30
C ASN A 248 31.06 -0.20 -20.27
N ARG A 249 31.79 -0.03 -21.38
CA ARG A 249 32.86 0.97 -21.47
C ARG A 249 33.11 1.42 -22.90
N GLY A 250 33.15 2.73 -23.10
CA GLY A 250 33.84 3.37 -24.22
C GLY A 250 35.21 3.81 -23.73
N GLU A 251 36.27 3.28 -24.31
CA GLU A 251 37.65 3.53 -23.87
C GLU A 251 38.56 3.71 -25.07
N VAL A 252 39.29 4.82 -25.07
CA VAL A 252 40.44 5.07 -25.93
C VAL A 252 41.68 5.01 -25.04
N SER A 253 42.72 4.30 -25.45
CA SER A 253 44.01 4.29 -24.75
C SER A 253 45.08 4.69 -25.75
N ILE A 254 45.80 5.78 -25.48
CA ILE A 254 46.84 6.33 -26.36
C ILE A 254 48.17 6.36 -25.60
N ASN A 255 49.18 5.67 -26.11
CA ASN A 255 50.47 5.50 -25.46
C ASN A 255 51.62 5.74 -26.43
N ASN A 256 52.58 6.60 -26.07
CA ASN A 256 53.76 6.96 -26.89
C ASN A 256 53.40 7.30 -28.35
N SER A 257 52.25 7.93 -28.58
CA SER A 257 51.71 8.17 -29.91
C SER A 257 51.70 9.66 -30.22
N ASP A 258 51.94 10.01 -31.47
CA ASP A 258 51.87 11.38 -31.96
C ASP A 258 50.58 11.58 -32.79
N VAL A 259 49.84 12.65 -32.48
CA VAL A 259 48.64 13.01 -33.23
C VAL A 259 48.76 14.45 -33.70
N ASP A 260 49.01 14.58 -34.99
CA ASP A 260 49.28 15.82 -35.70
C ASP A 260 48.15 16.14 -36.69
N ALA A 261 47.41 17.22 -36.41
CA ALA A 261 46.41 17.79 -37.32
C ALA A 261 46.82 19.17 -37.89
N THR A 262 48.13 19.39 -38.10
CA THR A 262 48.74 20.72 -38.29
C THR A 262 48.91 21.20 -39.73
N GLY A 263 48.68 20.37 -40.75
CA GLY A 263 49.16 20.75 -42.08
C GLY A 263 48.35 21.87 -42.77
N GLY A 264 48.94 23.07 -42.86
CA GLY A 264 48.90 24.03 -43.98
C GLY A 264 47.57 24.63 -44.48
N GLY A 265 46.42 24.05 -44.15
CA GLY A 265 45.07 24.47 -44.58
C GLY A 265 44.15 24.74 -43.39
N SER A 266 42.98 25.32 -43.64
CA SER A 266 42.06 25.83 -42.62
C SER A 266 41.62 24.81 -41.57
N GLY A 267 42.17 24.88 -40.36
CA GLY A 267 41.46 24.57 -39.11
C GLY A 267 41.15 23.09 -38.81
N GLY A 268 42.08 22.16 -39.06
CA GLY A 268 41.94 20.77 -38.60
C GLY A 268 41.63 20.69 -37.09
N SER A 269 40.66 19.85 -36.72
CA SER A 269 40.25 19.64 -35.32
C SER A 269 40.67 18.24 -34.88
N PHE A 270 41.15 18.14 -33.63
CA PHE A 270 41.27 16.84 -32.95
C PHE A 270 40.09 16.68 -32.00
N VAL A 271 39.32 15.61 -32.19
CA VAL A 271 38.17 15.26 -31.34
C VAL A 271 38.40 13.88 -30.75
N LEU A 272 38.44 13.81 -29.42
CA LEU A 272 38.41 12.55 -28.68
C LEU A 272 37.11 12.48 -27.89
N THR A 273 36.32 11.44 -28.14
CA THR A 273 35.05 11.18 -27.45
C THR A 273 35.07 9.82 -26.77
N GLU A 274 34.91 9.84 -25.45
CA GLU A 274 34.59 8.64 -24.66
C GLU A 274 33.21 8.80 -24.03
N ASN A 275 32.35 7.81 -24.19
CA ASN A 275 31.03 7.80 -23.56
C ASN A 275 31.00 6.71 -22.49
N GLY A 276 30.92 7.13 -21.22
CA GLY A 276 31.02 6.29 -20.02
C GLY A 276 29.77 6.34 -19.15
N ALA A 277 29.28 5.15 -18.76
CA ALA A 277 28.36 4.91 -17.63
C ALA A 277 28.55 3.49 -17.07
N THR A 278 28.75 3.46 -15.74
CA THR A 278 28.76 2.34 -14.78
C THR A 278 29.68 1.15 -15.06
N TRP A 279 30.84 1.18 -14.41
CA TRP A 279 31.68 0.01 -14.15
C TRP A 279 31.69 -0.29 -12.64
N THR A 280 31.13 -1.44 -12.26
CA THR A 280 31.19 -1.97 -10.89
C THR A 280 32.37 -2.94 -10.81
N GLY A 281 33.56 -2.43 -10.51
CA GLY A 281 34.78 -3.23 -10.39
C GLY A 281 35.84 -2.53 -9.55
N THR A 282 36.60 -3.31 -8.79
CA THR A 282 37.58 -2.83 -7.81
C THR A 282 38.74 -2.07 -8.45
N ASP A 283 39.16 -1.05 -7.72
CA ASP A 283 40.04 0.10 -7.97
C ASP A 283 41.50 -0.16 -8.47
N SER A 284 41.78 -1.24 -9.21
CA SER A 284 43.16 -1.61 -9.61
C SER A 284 43.47 -1.57 -11.11
N GLN A 285 42.57 -1.09 -11.96
CA GLN A 285 42.77 -1.09 -13.43
C GLN A 285 42.40 0.23 -14.15
N LEU A 286 42.38 1.37 -13.45
CA LEU A 286 42.07 2.69 -14.04
C LEU A 286 43.31 3.59 -14.16
N ALA A 287 44.35 3.05 -14.78
CA ALA A 287 45.43 3.83 -15.40
C ALA A 287 45.34 3.64 -16.92
N ASP A 288 45.70 4.67 -17.68
CA ASP A 288 45.88 4.72 -19.15
C ASP A 288 44.68 5.12 -20.03
N LEU A 289 44.15 6.35 -19.81
CA LEU A 289 43.62 7.13 -20.95
C LEU A 289 44.78 7.74 -21.76
N PHE A 290 45.86 8.15 -21.08
CA PHE A 290 47.08 8.61 -21.72
C PHE A 290 48.30 8.02 -20.99
N GLY A 291 49.06 7.17 -21.67
CA GLY A 291 50.39 6.77 -21.20
C GLY A 291 51.38 7.93 -21.21
N ASN A 292 52.60 7.68 -20.73
CA ASN A 292 53.63 8.71 -20.65
C ASN A 292 54.02 9.24 -22.05
N SER A 293 54.11 10.56 -22.23
CA SER A 293 54.72 11.24 -23.40
C SER A 293 53.93 11.24 -24.72
N ASN A 294 52.62 11.49 -24.70
CA ASN A 294 51.86 11.78 -25.92
C ASN A 294 51.97 13.27 -26.32
N THR A 295 52.01 13.53 -27.63
CA THR A 295 51.98 14.88 -28.20
C THR A 295 50.72 15.04 -29.03
N PHE A 296 50.00 16.16 -28.81
CA PHE A 296 48.84 16.55 -29.60
C PHE A 296 49.10 17.95 -30.15
N GLU A 297 49.12 18.09 -31.48
CA GLU A 297 49.44 19.36 -32.13
C GLU A 297 48.30 19.82 -33.06
N THR A 298 47.90 21.09 -32.90
CA THR A 298 47.04 21.82 -33.85
C THR A 298 47.62 23.22 -34.06
N THR A 299 47.90 23.61 -35.31
CA THR A 299 48.63 24.86 -35.61
C THR A 299 47.81 25.88 -36.41
N ALA A 300 46.58 25.54 -36.82
CA ALA A 300 45.80 26.39 -37.71
C ALA A 300 44.81 27.32 -36.96
N ASN A 301 44.74 28.59 -37.38
CA ASN A 301 43.74 29.57 -36.93
C ASN A 301 42.32 29.00 -37.09
N GLY A 302 41.73 28.53 -35.98
CA GLY A 302 40.36 27.97 -35.93
C GLY A 302 40.25 26.49 -35.56
N GLY A 303 41.36 25.74 -35.49
CA GLY A 303 41.35 24.35 -35.00
C GLY A 303 41.08 24.27 -33.49
N SER A 304 40.35 23.24 -33.06
CA SER A 304 40.11 22.96 -31.64
C SER A 304 40.65 21.58 -31.27
N ILE A 305 41.20 21.48 -30.06
CA ILE A 305 41.45 20.20 -29.39
C ILE A 305 40.32 20.04 -28.37
N THR A 306 39.40 19.12 -28.64
CA THR A 306 38.31 18.77 -27.72
C THR A 306 38.52 17.35 -27.21
N ILE A 307 38.78 17.22 -25.91
CA ILE A 307 38.89 15.93 -25.23
C ILE A 307 37.70 15.85 -24.27
N SER A 308 36.70 15.03 -24.62
CA SER A 308 35.52 14.77 -23.78
C SER A 308 35.64 13.38 -23.16
N GLY A 309 35.97 13.30 -21.87
CA GLY A 309 36.22 12.03 -21.15
C GLY A 309 36.89 12.21 -19.77
N ARG A 310 37.13 11.11 -19.05
CA ARG A 310 37.79 11.11 -17.72
C ARG A 310 39.31 11.04 -17.89
N ILE A 311 40.01 12.18 -17.76
CA ILE A 311 41.48 12.23 -17.82
C ILE A 311 42.09 11.85 -16.46
N ILE A 312 42.83 10.73 -16.40
CA ILE A 312 43.58 10.29 -15.21
C ILE A 312 45.08 10.21 -15.52
N GLY A 313 45.83 11.27 -15.21
CA GLY A 313 47.30 11.27 -15.15
C GLY A 313 48.04 11.10 -16.50
N GLY A 314 49.19 11.79 -16.63
CA GLY A 314 50.09 11.70 -17.79
C GLY A 314 50.84 13.01 -18.05
N ASN A 315 52.11 12.93 -18.47
CA ASN A 315 52.86 14.09 -18.99
C ASN A 315 52.49 14.29 -20.47
N ASN A 316 51.30 14.85 -20.73
CA ASN A 316 50.84 15.12 -22.09
C ASN A 316 51.15 16.55 -22.48
N ASN A 317 51.78 16.75 -23.63
CA ASN A 317 51.99 18.07 -24.19
C ASN A 317 50.91 18.37 -25.22
N CYS A 318 50.00 19.29 -24.89
CA CYS A 318 49.04 19.83 -25.86
C CYS A 318 49.59 21.17 -26.38
N PHE A 319 49.88 21.25 -27.68
CA PHE A 319 50.30 22.47 -28.33
C PHE A 319 49.16 23.00 -29.21
N ALA A 320 48.55 24.11 -28.77
CA ALA A 320 47.57 24.87 -29.53
C ALA A 320 48.18 26.22 -29.89
N ALA A 321 48.52 26.43 -31.17
CA ALA A 321 49.11 27.70 -31.61
C ALA A 321 48.03 28.73 -32.00
N GLY A 322 48.23 30.00 -31.62
CA GLY A 322 47.47 31.13 -32.19
C GLY A 322 46.26 31.66 -31.39
N GLY A 323 46.10 31.32 -30.11
CA GLY A 323 45.00 31.83 -29.26
C GLY A 323 43.78 30.90 -29.18
N THR A 324 43.94 29.64 -29.56
CA THR A 324 42.95 28.56 -29.44
C THR A 324 42.99 27.92 -28.04
N SER A 325 41.83 27.50 -27.53
CA SER A 325 41.68 26.88 -26.21
C SER A 325 41.94 25.39 -26.28
N CYS A 326 42.92 24.89 -25.50
CA CYS A 326 42.91 23.49 -25.07
C CYS A 326 41.84 23.36 -23.98
N LEU A 327 40.61 23.01 -24.37
CA LEU A 327 39.52 22.78 -23.43
C LEU A 327 39.57 21.31 -22.99
N VAL A 328 40.33 21.05 -21.94
CA VAL A 328 40.12 19.85 -21.14
C VAL A 328 38.90 20.11 -20.28
N SER A 329 37.70 19.77 -20.75
CA SER A 329 36.54 19.76 -19.87
C SER A 329 36.64 18.53 -18.98
N GLY A 330 37.28 18.68 -17.82
CA GLY A 330 37.14 17.70 -16.76
C GLY A 330 35.64 17.58 -16.47
N GLY A 331 35.08 16.39 -16.66
CA GLY A 331 33.77 16.08 -16.08
C GLY A 331 33.79 16.40 -14.57
N PRO A 332 32.65 16.77 -13.97
CA PRO A 332 32.60 17.16 -12.57
C PRO A 332 33.24 16.07 -11.70
N ALA A 333 34.10 16.49 -10.76
CA ALA A 333 34.63 15.59 -9.75
C ALA A 333 33.46 14.91 -9.03
N ILE A 334 33.37 13.59 -9.11
CA ILE A 334 32.36 12.84 -8.38
C ILE A 334 32.81 12.73 -6.93
N ILE A 335 32.00 13.24 -6.00
CA ILE A 335 32.24 13.12 -4.57
C ILE A 335 31.43 11.94 -4.06
N TYR A 336 32.13 10.92 -3.58
CA TYR A 336 31.51 9.75 -2.95
C TYR A 336 31.11 10.10 -1.52
N ILE A 337 29.82 10.01 -1.23
CA ILE A 337 29.30 10.17 0.13
C ILE A 337 28.40 9.00 0.50
N THR A 338 28.43 8.62 1.76
CA THR A 338 27.46 7.70 2.35
C THR A 338 26.59 8.49 3.30
N ILE A 339 25.29 8.51 3.05
CA ILE A 339 24.28 9.10 3.93
C ILE A 339 23.64 7.95 4.69
N THR A 340 23.75 7.97 6.02
CA THR A 340 23.04 7.02 6.89
C THR A 340 21.99 7.80 7.65
N ALA A 341 20.71 7.56 7.34
CA ALA A 341 19.62 8.18 8.09
C ALA A 341 19.51 7.54 9.47
N ASN A 342 19.26 8.35 10.49
CA ASN A 342 19.00 7.86 11.84
C ASN A 342 17.50 7.58 11.99
N SER A 343 17.15 6.42 12.57
CA SER A 343 15.77 6.14 12.96
C SER A 343 15.30 7.12 14.03
N ASP A 344 14.05 7.54 13.95
CA ASP A 344 13.44 8.41 14.96
C ASP A 344 11.95 8.05 15.12
N SER A 345 11.27 8.63 16.09
CA SER A 345 9.88 8.30 16.38
C SER A 345 9.10 9.47 16.98
N LYS A 346 7.76 9.36 16.91
CA LYS A 346 6.85 10.23 17.65
C LYS A 346 5.63 9.46 18.12
N PHE A 347 4.89 10.01 19.08
CA PHE A 347 3.55 9.54 19.39
C PHE A 347 2.52 10.12 18.40
N TYR A 348 1.47 9.37 18.13
CA TYR A 348 0.38 9.80 17.26
C TYR A 348 -0.21 11.15 17.69
N GLY A 349 -0.35 12.08 16.76
CA GLY A 349 -0.84 13.43 17.03
C GLY A 349 0.22 14.46 17.45
N GLU A 350 1.46 14.06 17.67
CA GLU A 350 2.56 14.99 17.91
C GLU A 350 3.22 15.44 16.60
N LEU A 351 3.96 16.56 16.66
CA LEU A 351 4.73 17.06 15.53
C LEU A 351 5.96 16.18 15.27
N ASP A 352 6.37 16.11 14.00
CA ASP A 352 7.59 15.40 13.63
C ASP A 352 8.82 16.07 14.27
N PRO A 353 9.74 15.29 14.87
CA PRO A 353 11.05 15.79 15.25
C PRO A 353 11.89 16.10 14.01
N VAL A 354 12.99 16.84 14.20
CA VAL A 354 13.94 17.09 13.11
C VAL A 354 14.72 15.81 12.84
N LEU A 355 14.51 15.22 11.67
CA LEU A 355 15.24 14.02 11.23
C LEU A 355 16.75 14.31 11.08
N THR A 356 17.57 13.33 11.43
CA THR A 356 19.04 13.46 11.42
C THR A 356 19.70 12.35 10.58
N TYR A 357 20.93 12.61 10.15
CA TYR A 357 21.76 11.64 9.41
C TYR A 357 23.23 11.77 9.82
N ASP A 358 23.98 10.71 9.55
CA ASP A 358 25.44 10.70 9.54
C ASP A 358 25.98 10.68 8.10
N LEU A 359 27.07 11.41 7.88
CA LEU A 359 27.82 11.42 6.62
C LEU A 359 29.18 10.74 6.78
N SER A 360 29.54 9.89 5.82
CA SER A 360 30.87 9.28 5.74
C SER A 360 31.34 9.12 4.29
N GLY A 361 32.59 8.66 4.07
CA GLY A 361 33.22 8.51 2.75
C GLY A 361 33.75 9.81 2.13
N GLY A 362 33.03 10.92 2.30
CA GLY A 362 33.39 12.26 1.83
C GLY A 362 32.66 13.35 2.60
N SER A 363 32.68 14.58 2.07
CA SER A 363 31.99 15.74 2.66
C SER A 363 31.19 16.49 1.60
N LEU A 364 30.05 17.05 2.00
CA LEU A 364 29.30 18.00 1.16
C LEU A 364 30.15 19.24 0.86
N GLN A 365 30.04 19.76 -0.35
CA GLN A 365 30.61 21.04 -0.75
C GLN A 365 29.86 22.19 -0.07
N THR A 366 30.54 23.34 0.00
CA THR A 366 29.98 24.52 0.67
C THR A 366 28.71 24.99 -0.03
N GLY A 367 27.59 24.94 0.69
CA GLY A 367 26.26 25.33 0.18
C GLY A 367 25.33 24.15 -0.12
N ASP A 368 25.88 22.94 -0.25
CA ASP A 368 25.09 21.72 -0.43
C ASP A 368 24.52 21.23 0.91
N ALA A 369 23.32 20.65 0.86
CA ALA A 369 22.65 20.12 2.04
C ALA A 369 21.85 18.86 1.72
N VAL A 370 21.86 17.92 2.67
CA VAL A 370 20.92 16.78 2.70
C VAL A 370 19.68 17.21 3.48
N LEU A 371 18.52 17.06 2.86
CA LEU A 371 17.21 17.17 3.48
C LEU A 371 16.65 15.76 3.62
N LEU A 372 16.15 15.42 4.80
CA LEU A 372 15.45 14.18 5.03
C LEU A 372 13.95 14.42 5.09
N SER A 373 13.18 13.46 4.59
CA SER A 373 11.73 13.42 4.71
C SER A 373 11.28 11.99 4.84
N ARG A 374 10.33 11.71 5.73
CA ARG A 374 9.68 10.40 5.77
C ARG A 374 8.52 10.31 4.78
N ASP A 375 8.13 9.09 4.45
CA ASP A 375 6.90 8.80 3.71
C ASP A 375 5.67 9.49 4.33
N ALA A 376 4.75 9.91 3.46
CA ALA A 376 3.53 10.59 3.88
C ALA A 376 2.58 9.66 4.64
N GLY A 377 1.94 10.21 5.67
CA GLY A 377 0.93 9.52 6.48
C GLY A 377 1.09 9.86 7.95
N GLU A 378 0.02 9.68 8.72
CA GLU A 378 0.02 10.00 10.15
C GLU A 378 -0.41 8.83 11.02
N ASN A 379 -0.96 7.74 10.46
CA ASN A 379 -1.42 6.59 11.25
C ASN A 379 -0.25 5.88 11.94
N VAL A 380 -0.53 5.13 13.00
CA VAL A 380 0.49 4.29 13.66
C VAL A 380 1.11 3.32 12.67
N GLY A 381 2.44 3.23 12.69
CA GLY A 381 3.21 2.38 11.79
C GLY A 381 4.62 2.91 11.54
N THR A 382 5.31 2.24 10.61
CA THR A 382 6.65 2.62 10.18
C THR A 382 6.61 3.29 8.81
N TYR A 383 7.41 4.34 8.66
CA TYR A 383 7.49 5.18 7.47
C TYR A 383 8.94 5.25 7.02
N TRP A 384 9.23 4.99 5.74
CA TRP A 384 10.59 5.05 5.25
C TRP A 384 11.11 6.49 5.30
N ILE A 385 12.32 6.71 5.80
CA ILE A 385 13.00 7.99 5.69
C ILE A 385 13.72 8.00 4.35
N ASP A 386 13.41 8.96 3.51
CA ASP A 386 14.10 9.23 2.25
C ASP A 386 14.97 10.50 2.37
N TYR A 387 15.81 10.72 1.38
CA TYR A 387 16.70 11.86 1.32
C TYR A 387 16.56 12.62 -0.01
N ALA A 388 16.81 13.93 0.07
CA ALA A 388 17.00 14.80 -1.07
C ALA A 388 18.28 15.61 -0.88
N LEU A 389 19.07 15.75 -1.93
CA LEU A 389 20.16 16.72 -1.96
C LEU A 389 19.67 18.03 -2.57
N THR A 390 20.12 19.13 -2.01
CA THR A 390 19.84 20.48 -2.51
C THR A 390 21.12 21.23 -2.82
N ASN A 391 21.02 22.21 -3.73
CA ASN A 391 22.08 23.14 -4.16
C ASN A 391 23.27 22.55 -4.93
N THR A 392 23.13 21.36 -5.51
CA THR A 392 24.19 20.59 -6.22
C THR A 392 24.70 21.19 -7.55
N SER A 393 24.55 22.50 -7.76
CA SER A 393 24.93 23.16 -9.02
C SER A 393 26.43 23.02 -9.29
N GLY A 394 26.78 22.15 -10.23
CA GLY A 394 28.16 21.91 -10.67
C GLY A 394 28.91 20.83 -9.90
N THR A 395 28.27 20.14 -8.95
CA THR A 395 28.86 19.02 -8.19
C THR A 395 28.06 17.75 -8.41
N THR A 396 28.72 16.68 -8.83
CA THR A 396 28.09 15.36 -8.94
C THR A 396 28.44 14.55 -7.69
N TYR A 397 27.44 14.12 -6.92
CA TYR A 397 27.63 13.17 -5.82
C TYR A 397 27.29 11.76 -6.27
N GLU A 398 28.10 10.79 -5.85
CA GLU A 398 27.72 9.38 -5.90
C GLU A 398 27.41 8.93 -4.48
N ILE A 399 26.18 8.48 -4.26
CA ILE A 399 25.58 8.38 -2.93
C ILE A 399 25.30 6.93 -2.62
N THR A 400 25.88 6.44 -1.52
CA THR A 400 25.39 5.23 -0.86
C THR A 400 24.39 5.65 0.21
N TYR A 401 23.11 5.35 0.03
CA TYR A 401 22.08 5.67 1.00
C TYR A 401 21.74 4.46 1.87
N ASN A 402 22.00 4.57 3.17
CA ASN A 402 21.55 3.63 4.19
C ASN A 402 20.35 4.26 4.91
N GLY A 403 19.15 3.98 4.40
CA GLY A 403 17.93 4.52 4.99
C GLY A 403 17.55 3.86 6.33
N ALA A 404 16.65 4.53 7.04
CA ALA A 404 16.07 4.08 8.29
C ALA A 404 14.56 4.29 8.27
N PHE A 405 13.86 3.71 9.25
CA PHE A 405 12.42 3.92 9.43
C PHE A 405 12.15 4.94 10.52
N PHE A 406 11.16 5.79 10.29
CA PHE A 406 10.51 6.63 11.28
C PHE A 406 9.28 5.91 11.83
N GLU A 407 9.13 5.84 13.14
CA GLU A 407 8.01 5.14 13.78
C GLU A 407 6.99 6.11 14.39
N ILE A 408 5.72 5.96 14.02
CA ILE A 408 4.60 6.60 14.73
C ILE A 408 4.02 5.60 15.70
N ILE A 409 4.24 5.87 16.99
CA ILE A 409 3.82 5.04 18.12
C ILE A 409 2.38 5.42 18.53
N PRO A 410 1.53 4.45 18.91
CA PRO A 410 0.18 4.76 19.39
C PRO A 410 0.16 5.80 20.51
N ALA A 411 -0.77 6.76 20.43
CA ALA A 411 -1.03 7.67 21.54
C ALA A 411 -1.87 6.98 22.62
N ASP A 412 -1.78 7.46 23.86
CA ASP A 412 -2.64 6.97 24.93
C ASP A 412 -4.06 7.54 24.79
N LEU A 413 -5.08 6.68 24.92
CA LEU A 413 -6.49 7.05 24.97
C LEU A 413 -7.12 6.44 26.21
N VAL A 414 -7.73 7.27 27.06
CA VAL A 414 -8.43 6.83 28.27
C VAL A 414 -9.93 6.94 28.06
N ILE A 415 -10.64 5.82 28.14
CA ILE A 415 -12.11 5.76 28.08
C ILE A 415 -12.62 5.41 29.48
N SER A 416 -13.42 6.29 30.08
CA SER A 416 -13.99 6.09 31.42
C SER A 416 -15.50 5.95 31.34
N ALA A 417 -16.06 4.86 31.86
CA ALA A 417 -17.50 4.72 31.99
C ALA A 417 -18.04 5.75 33.01
N ASN A 418 -19.15 6.41 32.66
CA ASN A 418 -19.80 7.35 33.55
C ASN A 418 -20.52 6.61 34.67
N ASN A 419 -20.63 7.28 35.83
CA ASN A 419 -21.47 6.77 36.91
C ASN A 419 -22.94 6.95 36.56
N VAL A 420 -23.76 5.97 36.94
CA VAL A 420 -25.19 5.95 36.68
C VAL A 420 -25.94 5.57 37.95
N THR A 421 -27.18 6.01 38.08
CA THR A 421 -28.08 5.63 39.18
C THR A 421 -29.32 4.93 38.62
N LYS A 422 -29.87 4.00 39.39
CA LYS A 422 -31.22 3.47 39.16
C LYS A 422 -31.91 3.19 40.49
N THR A 423 -33.22 3.05 40.47
CA THR A 423 -34.00 2.62 41.64
C THR A 423 -34.14 1.10 41.65
N TYR A 424 -34.17 0.50 42.84
CA TYR A 424 -34.47 -0.93 43.00
C TYR A 424 -35.80 -1.32 42.33
N GLY A 425 -35.82 -2.46 41.64
CA GLY A 425 -36.98 -2.90 40.86
C GLY A 425 -37.07 -2.37 39.43
N ASP A 426 -36.18 -1.47 39.01
CA ASP A 426 -36.13 -0.97 37.63
C ASP A 426 -35.04 -1.67 36.79
N TRP A 427 -35.27 -1.78 35.48
CA TRP A 427 -34.26 -2.19 34.52
C TRP A 427 -33.33 -1.02 34.19
N HIS A 428 -32.05 -1.31 33.93
CA HIS A 428 -31.14 -0.35 33.32
C HIS A 428 -30.48 -0.92 32.05
N PHE A 429 -30.54 -0.16 30.96
CA PHE A 429 -29.93 -0.49 29.68
C PHE A 429 -28.92 0.59 29.31
N PHE A 430 -27.68 0.19 29.03
CA PHE A 430 -26.66 1.10 28.51
C PHE A 430 -26.88 1.28 27.01
N ASN A 431 -26.81 2.53 26.53
CA ASN A 431 -26.88 2.83 25.10
C ASN A 431 -25.48 2.81 24.46
N GLY A 432 -24.44 2.67 25.28
CA GLY A 432 -23.04 2.66 24.86
C GLY A 432 -22.46 4.06 24.68
N THR A 433 -23.17 5.09 25.13
CA THR A 433 -22.75 6.51 25.08
C THR A 433 -22.40 7.06 26.46
N GLU A 434 -22.61 6.29 27.52
CA GLU A 434 -22.40 6.69 28.91
C GLU A 434 -20.92 6.60 29.32
N PHE A 435 -20.05 7.30 28.60
CA PHE A 435 -18.61 7.34 28.84
C PHE A 435 -18.03 8.74 28.56
N THR A 436 -16.78 8.94 28.97
CA THR A 436 -15.92 10.04 28.51
C THR A 436 -14.65 9.47 27.89
N ALA A 437 -14.16 10.12 26.83
CA ALA A 437 -12.88 9.78 26.19
C ALA A 437 -11.91 10.96 26.31
N ASP A 438 -10.69 10.70 26.77
CA ASP A 438 -9.63 11.70 26.93
C ASP A 438 -8.34 11.23 26.22
N GLY A 439 -7.70 12.14 25.49
CA GLY A 439 -6.51 11.83 24.68
C GLY A 439 -6.75 11.65 23.18
N LEU A 440 -7.98 11.81 22.68
CA LEU A 440 -8.26 11.82 21.24
C LEU A 440 -7.47 12.94 20.54
N LYS A 441 -6.89 12.61 19.39
CA LYS A 441 -6.13 13.50 18.52
C LYS A 441 -6.90 13.76 17.22
N PHE A 442 -6.53 14.84 16.54
CA PHE A 442 -7.11 15.22 15.26
C PHE A 442 -8.66 15.27 15.28
N SER A 443 -9.30 14.56 14.35
CA SER A 443 -10.76 14.44 14.20
C SER A 443 -11.25 13.03 14.53
N ASP A 444 -10.48 12.27 15.31
CA ASP A 444 -10.84 10.92 15.72
C ASP A 444 -12.01 10.94 16.70
N THR A 445 -12.76 9.84 16.72
CA THR A 445 -14.01 9.75 17.47
C THR A 445 -14.13 8.40 18.16
N VAL A 446 -14.76 8.39 19.33
CA VAL A 446 -15.37 7.20 19.92
C VAL A 446 -16.88 7.40 19.81
N ASN A 447 -17.55 6.55 19.04
CA ASN A 447 -18.99 6.63 18.80
C ASN A 447 -19.78 5.81 19.83
N SER A 448 -19.25 4.65 20.22
CA SER A 448 -19.85 3.82 21.25
C SER A 448 -18.82 2.99 22.00
N VAL A 449 -19.17 2.57 23.21
CA VAL A 449 -18.40 1.67 24.07
C VAL A 449 -19.34 0.59 24.59
N ASN A 450 -18.87 -0.66 24.64
CA ASN A 450 -19.62 -1.72 25.29
C ASN A 450 -19.55 -1.52 26.80
N LEU A 451 -20.70 -1.19 27.39
CA LEU A 451 -20.86 -0.95 28.82
C LEU A 451 -21.73 -2.06 29.43
N GLY A 452 -21.32 -2.55 30.60
CA GLY A 452 -22.06 -3.60 31.29
C GLY A 452 -21.87 -3.57 32.80
N SER A 453 -22.92 -3.93 33.53
CA SER A 453 -22.90 -4.05 34.99
C SER A 453 -23.83 -5.15 35.48
N LEU A 454 -23.43 -5.85 36.54
CA LEU A 454 -24.31 -6.80 37.23
C LEU A 454 -25.51 -6.11 37.91
N GLY A 455 -25.47 -4.78 38.05
CA GLY A 455 -26.55 -3.96 38.59
C GLY A 455 -27.75 -3.75 37.66
N GLN A 456 -27.72 -4.22 36.41
CA GLN A 456 -28.75 -3.86 35.41
C GLN A 456 -30.14 -4.46 35.68
N LEU A 457 -30.21 -5.65 36.30
CA LEU A 457 -31.47 -6.37 36.50
C LEU A 457 -32.33 -5.75 37.63
N PRO A 458 -33.67 -5.76 37.53
CA PRO A 458 -34.59 -5.28 38.58
C PRO A 458 -34.42 -5.94 39.94
N ILE A 459 -33.96 -7.20 39.95
CA ILE A 459 -33.82 -8.01 41.15
C ILE A 459 -32.54 -7.70 41.94
N THR A 460 -31.59 -6.98 41.35
CA THR A 460 -30.29 -6.72 41.98
C THR A 460 -30.46 -5.80 43.20
N PRO A 461 -29.99 -6.19 44.40
CA PRO A 461 -30.16 -5.41 45.64
C PRO A 461 -29.59 -3.99 45.60
N VAL A 462 -30.01 -3.15 46.55
CA VAL A 462 -29.43 -1.81 46.78
C VAL A 462 -27.93 -1.93 47.07
N GLY A 463 -27.14 -1.06 46.44
CA GLY A 463 -25.69 -1.02 46.54
C GLY A 463 -25.01 -0.43 45.31
N ASP A 464 -23.68 -0.40 45.33
CA ASP A 464 -22.85 0.09 44.23
C ASP A 464 -22.30 -1.08 43.41
N TYR A 465 -22.47 -1.02 42.09
CA TYR A 465 -22.07 -2.06 41.16
C TYR A 465 -21.13 -1.49 40.11
N THR A 466 -19.99 -2.13 39.87
CA THR A 466 -19.04 -1.70 38.85
C THR A 466 -19.66 -1.71 37.45
N ILE A 467 -19.38 -0.68 36.67
CA ILE A 467 -19.65 -0.62 35.22
C ILE A 467 -18.33 -0.87 34.51
N PHE A 468 -18.24 -1.97 33.77
CA PHE A 468 -17.10 -2.28 32.93
C PHE A 468 -17.27 -1.66 31.55
N ALA A 469 -16.19 -1.09 31.02
CA ALA A 469 -16.10 -0.56 29.67
C ALA A 469 -15.15 -1.42 28.84
N GLY A 470 -15.45 -1.56 27.55
CA GLY A 470 -14.59 -2.22 26.59
C GLY A 470 -15.12 -2.10 25.17
N GLY A 471 -14.36 -2.60 24.19
CA GLY A 471 -14.83 -2.72 22.80
C GLY A 471 -15.31 -1.40 22.19
N ALA A 472 -14.58 -0.30 22.41
CA ALA A 472 -14.88 0.99 21.80
C ALA A 472 -14.93 0.88 20.27
N THR A 473 -15.91 1.55 19.67
CA THR A 473 -16.04 1.70 18.22
C THR A 473 -16.01 3.17 17.84
N GLY A 474 -15.45 3.48 16.67
CA GLY A 474 -15.21 4.86 16.26
C GLY A 474 -14.24 4.95 15.08
N SER A 475 -13.77 6.16 14.79
CA SER A 475 -12.77 6.41 13.75
C SER A 475 -11.39 6.64 14.34
N GLY A 476 -10.34 6.09 13.71
CA GLY A 476 -8.94 6.32 14.09
C GLY A 476 -8.46 5.53 15.32
N LEU A 477 -9.30 4.71 15.94
CA LEU A 477 -8.99 4.01 17.19
C LEU A 477 -7.82 3.01 17.11
N SER A 478 -7.44 2.57 15.90
CA SER A 478 -6.23 1.76 15.69
C SER A 478 -4.92 2.52 16.02
N ASN A 479 -4.98 3.85 16.12
CA ASN A 479 -3.82 4.70 16.40
C ASN A 479 -3.58 4.93 17.90
N TYR A 480 -4.32 4.23 18.77
CA TYR A 480 -4.27 4.45 20.21
C TYR A 480 -4.04 3.16 20.99
N ASN A 481 -3.32 3.28 22.10
CA ASN A 481 -3.34 2.31 23.18
C ASN A 481 -4.47 2.68 24.15
N ILE A 482 -5.56 1.90 24.12
CA ILE A 482 -6.79 2.25 24.83
C ILE A 482 -6.80 1.66 26.24
N THR A 483 -6.93 2.52 27.25
CA THR A 483 -7.17 2.14 28.64
C THR A 483 -8.63 2.38 29.01
N TYR A 484 -9.29 1.37 29.57
CA TYR A 484 -10.68 1.45 30.01
C TYR A 484 -10.78 1.57 31.53
N ASN A 485 -11.32 2.68 32.01
CA ASN A 485 -11.64 2.90 33.42
C ASN A 485 -13.11 2.55 33.70
N THR A 486 -13.34 1.94 34.86
CA THR A 486 -14.67 1.54 35.30
C THR A 486 -15.47 2.71 35.88
N GLY A 487 -16.79 2.66 35.72
CA GLY A 487 -17.76 3.52 36.40
C GLY A 487 -18.49 2.77 37.51
N THR A 488 -19.49 3.40 38.12
CA THR A 488 -20.34 2.82 39.15
C THR A 488 -21.82 3.02 38.83
N LEU A 489 -22.58 1.92 38.81
CA LEU A 489 -24.03 1.89 38.81
C LEU A 489 -24.52 1.78 40.26
N GLN A 490 -25.02 2.88 40.79
CA GLN A 490 -25.59 2.94 42.14
C GLN A 490 -27.08 2.59 42.08
N ILE A 491 -27.50 1.60 42.87
CA ILE A 491 -28.90 1.23 43.02
C ILE A 491 -29.42 1.85 44.31
N THR A 492 -30.35 2.80 44.20
CA THR A 492 -31.01 3.45 45.34
C THR A 492 -32.24 2.66 45.79
N PRO A 493 -32.61 2.73 47.09
CA PRO A 493 -33.82 2.09 47.58
C PRO A 493 -35.08 2.54 46.82
N ALA A 494 -36.02 1.61 46.65
CA ALA A 494 -37.36 1.94 46.16
C ALA A 494 -38.23 2.47 47.30
N SER A 495 -39.20 3.33 47.00
CA SER A 495 -40.15 3.77 48.01
C SER A 495 -41.14 2.65 48.36
N LEU A 496 -41.35 2.41 49.65
CA LEU A 496 -42.39 1.52 50.17
C LEU A 496 -43.25 2.28 51.16
N THR A 497 -44.58 2.20 51.04
CA THR A 497 -45.51 2.80 52.00
C THR A 497 -46.27 1.70 52.72
N ILE A 498 -46.25 1.76 54.05
CA ILE A 498 -47.05 0.90 54.92
C ILE A 498 -48.00 1.79 55.70
N THR A 499 -49.30 1.58 55.51
CA THR A 499 -50.36 2.38 56.14
C THR A 499 -51.13 1.49 57.10
N ALA A 500 -51.15 1.84 58.38
CA ALA A 500 -52.04 1.19 59.34
C ALA A 500 -53.50 1.54 59.01
N TRP A 501 -54.40 0.58 59.14
CA TRP A 501 -55.83 0.83 58.98
C TRP A 501 -56.40 1.52 60.21
N ASP A 502 -57.43 2.32 59.97
CA ASP A 502 -58.27 2.84 61.03
C ASP A 502 -59.05 1.69 61.67
N ALA A 503 -59.27 1.79 62.97
CA ALA A 503 -59.99 0.80 63.75
C ALA A 503 -60.86 1.48 64.79
N GLU A 504 -61.77 0.71 65.39
CA GLU A 504 -62.61 1.19 66.49
C GLU A 504 -62.62 0.20 67.65
N LYS A 505 -62.85 0.70 68.85
CA LYS A 505 -63.20 -0.11 70.03
C LYS A 505 -64.16 0.63 70.94
N ASP A 506 -64.94 -0.11 71.71
CA ASP A 506 -65.73 0.48 72.80
C ASP A 506 -64.87 0.72 74.06
N TYR A 507 -65.21 1.78 74.79
CA TYR A 507 -64.63 2.06 76.11
C TYR A 507 -64.75 0.86 77.06
N GLY A 508 -63.64 0.53 77.76
CA GLY A 508 -63.55 -0.61 78.68
C GLY A 508 -63.05 -1.92 78.06
N ASN A 509 -62.98 -2.00 76.71
CA ASN A 509 -62.42 -3.17 76.01
C ASN A 509 -60.97 -2.92 75.57
N THR A 510 -60.14 -3.96 75.56
CA THR A 510 -58.81 -3.91 74.93
C THR A 510 -58.93 -4.20 73.44
N HIS A 511 -58.20 -3.45 72.61
CA HIS A 511 -58.01 -3.75 71.18
C HIS A 511 -56.67 -4.46 70.98
N VAL A 512 -56.63 -5.49 70.14
CA VAL A 512 -55.40 -6.25 69.82
C VAL A 512 -55.21 -6.19 68.31
N PHE A 513 -54.10 -5.57 67.88
CA PHE A 513 -53.79 -5.43 66.46
C PHE A 513 -53.35 -6.75 65.84
N GLY A 514 -53.82 -7.00 64.61
CA GLY A 514 -53.47 -8.14 63.77
C GLY A 514 -52.73 -7.72 62.50
N SER A 515 -53.27 -8.08 61.33
CA SER A 515 -52.75 -7.67 60.01
C SER A 515 -53.49 -6.44 59.48
N ASP A 516 -53.69 -5.44 60.33
CA ASP A 516 -54.52 -4.26 60.06
C ASP A 516 -53.71 -3.15 59.36
N TYR A 517 -53.11 -3.49 58.22
CA TYR A 517 -52.30 -2.56 57.43
C TYR A 517 -52.34 -2.89 55.94
N THR A 518 -52.08 -1.89 55.11
CA THR A 518 -51.81 -2.04 53.67
C THR A 518 -50.36 -1.75 53.34
N VAL A 519 -49.85 -2.46 52.34
CA VAL A 519 -48.50 -2.26 51.79
C VAL A 519 -48.62 -1.87 50.32
N SER A 520 -47.97 -0.79 49.92
CA SER A 520 -47.92 -0.34 48.53
C SER A 520 -46.49 0.00 48.12
N GLY A 521 -46.09 -0.39 46.91
CA GLY A 521 -44.75 -0.13 46.36
C GLY A 521 -43.78 -1.31 46.36
N LEU A 522 -44.18 -2.50 46.82
CA LEU A 522 -43.36 -3.70 46.69
C LEU A 522 -43.03 -3.98 45.21
N LYS A 523 -41.77 -4.33 44.95
CA LYS A 523 -41.22 -4.72 43.66
C LYS A 523 -40.86 -6.20 43.70
N ASN A 524 -40.71 -6.79 42.52
CA ASN A 524 -40.27 -8.18 42.36
C ASN A 524 -41.15 -9.15 43.19
N PHE A 525 -40.54 -10.15 43.82
CA PHE A 525 -41.22 -11.12 44.69
C PHE A 525 -41.06 -10.79 46.18
N ASP A 526 -40.79 -9.53 46.53
CA ASP A 526 -40.59 -9.10 47.91
C ASP A 526 -41.89 -9.12 48.70
N ARG A 527 -41.78 -9.31 50.02
CA ARG A 527 -42.93 -9.55 50.89
C ARG A 527 -42.71 -8.95 52.26
N VAL A 528 -43.74 -8.31 52.80
CA VAL A 528 -43.86 -8.00 54.22
C VAL A 528 -44.55 -9.18 54.91
N PHE A 529 -43.97 -9.69 56.00
CA PHE A 529 -44.55 -10.75 56.82
C PHE A 529 -45.25 -10.21 58.06
N SER A 530 -44.72 -9.16 58.66
CA SER A 530 -45.32 -8.52 59.84
C SER A 530 -44.97 -7.04 59.91
N VAL A 531 -45.81 -6.28 60.60
CA VAL A 531 -45.64 -4.87 60.96
C VAL A 531 -46.04 -4.74 62.42
N SER A 532 -45.28 -3.96 63.19
CA SER A 532 -45.66 -3.61 64.56
C SER A 532 -46.66 -2.47 64.52
N LEU A 533 -47.87 -2.70 65.02
CA LEU A 533 -48.91 -1.69 65.18
C LEU A 533 -49.10 -1.42 66.67
N ASP A 534 -49.06 -0.16 67.06
CA ASP A 534 -49.23 0.27 68.45
C ASP A 534 -50.05 1.55 68.55
N SER A 535 -50.88 1.64 69.59
CA SER A 535 -51.70 2.82 69.87
C SER A 535 -51.94 2.95 71.37
N ASP A 536 -51.76 4.16 71.90
CA ASP A 536 -52.14 4.50 73.28
C ASP A 536 -53.63 4.28 73.56
N GLY A 537 -54.45 4.25 72.50
CA GLY A 537 -55.87 3.95 72.57
C GLY A 537 -56.17 2.46 72.80
N ALA A 538 -55.23 1.54 72.58
CA ALA A 538 -55.53 0.09 72.58
C ALA A 538 -55.90 -0.53 73.94
N PRO A 539 -55.29 -0.14 75.08
CA PRO A 539 -55.64 -0.71 76.39
C PRO A 539 -57.10 -0.44 76.81
N ALA A 540 -57.70 -1.37 77.57
CA ALA A 540 -59.04 -1.23 78.15
C ALA A 540 -59.36 0.14 78.80
N PRO A 541 -58.46 0.79 79.57
CA PRO A 541 -58.76 2.05 80.24
C PRO A 541 -58.65 3.31 79.36
N ALA A 542 -58.29 3.20 78.08
CA ALA A 542 -58.23 4.37 77.20
C ALA A 542 -59.60 5.08 77.12
N LEU A 543 -59.60 6.41 77.24
CA LEU A 543 -60.82 7.24 77.24
C LEU A 543 -61.41 7.36 75.83
N PRO A 544 -62.69 7.76 75.68
CA PRO A 544 -63.25 8.02 74.36
C PRO A 544 -62.53 9.13 73.59
N GLY A 545 -62.23 8.90 72.31
CA GLY A 545 -61.46 9.82 71.45
C GLY A 545 -60.64 9.08 70.38
N ASP A 546 -59.92 9.85 69.57
CA ASP A 546 -59.10 9.33 68.47
C ASP A 546 -57.62 9.23 68.90
N TYR A 547 -57.01 8.08 68.62
CA TYR A 547 -55.62 7.79 68.93
C TYR A 547 -54.90 7.30 67.67
N ASP A 548 -53.68 7.77 67.42
CA ASP A 548 -52.88 7.26 66.31
C ASP A 548 -52.60 5.75 66.48
N ILE A 549 -52.75 5.01 65.39
CA ILE A 549 -52.22 3.66 65.24
C ILE A 549 -50.90 3.80 64.49
N THR A 550 -49.80 3.71 65.24
CA THR A 550 -48.45 3.86 64.71
C THR A 550 -47.95 2.55 64.13
N ALA A 551 -47.54 2.57 62.87
CA ALA A 551 -46.89 1.43 62.22
C ALA A 551 -45.36 1.56 62.30
N SER A 552 -44.68 0.45 62.59
CA SER A 552 -43.22 0.41 62.67
C SER A 552 -42.67 -1.01 62.48
N ASN A 553 -41.34 -1.13 62.42
CA ASN A 553 -40.61 -2.41 62.50
C ASN A 553 -41.12 -3.50 61.54
N ALA A 554 -41.39 -3.14 60.28
CA ALA A 554 -41.77 -4.11 59.26
C ALA A 554 -40.68 -5.18 59.09
N SER A 555 -41.09 -6.44 59.08
CA SER A 555 -40.22 -7.59 58.82
C SER A 555 -40.68 -8.29 57.56
N GLY A 556 -39.73 -8.77 56.75
CA GLY A 556 -40.05 -9.32 55.44
C GLY A 556 -38.82 -9.72 54.64
N PHE A 557 -39.08 -10.29 53.47
CA PHE A 557 -38.06 -10.60 52.48
C PHE A 557 -37.87 -9.41 51.54
N GLY A 558 -36.61 -9.02 51.30
CA GLY A 558 -36.26 -7.94 50.35
C GLY A 558 -36.37 -6.51 50.90
N LEU A 559 -36.92 -6.32 52.12
CA LEU A 559 -37.22 -4.98 52.67
C LEU A 559 -36.00 -4.06 52.86
N ARG A 560 -34.77 -4.59 52.89
CA ARG A 560 -33.54 -3.77 52.92
C ARG A 560 -33.36 -2.93 51.66
N ASN A 561 -34.06 -3.24 50.57
CA ASN A 561 -33.98 -2.52 49.32
C ASN A 561 -34.98 -1.36 49.21
N TYR A 562 -35.66 -1.01 50.31
CA TYR A 562 -36.69 0.01 50.33
C TYR A 562 -36.44 1.09 51.38
N ASP A 563 -36.78 2.31 51.03
CA ASP A 563 -37.01 3.38 52.00
C ASP A 563 -38.48 3.30 52.43
N ILE A 564 -38.70 2.77 53.64
CA ILE A 564 -40.04 2.50 54.17
C ILE A 564 -40.61 3.73 54.86
N THR A 565 -41.75 4.21 54.35
CA THR A 565 -42.56 5.24 54.98
C THR A 565 -43.76 4.61 55.68
N TYR A 566 -43.91 4.89 56.97
CA TYR A 566 -45.07 4.47 57.75
C TYR A 566 -46.09 5.60 57.83
N VAL A 567 -47.35 5.28 57.57
CA VAL A 567 -48.48 6.19 57.71
C VAL A 567 -49.39 5.66 58.81
N ASN A 568 -49.66 6.51 59.79
CA ASN A 568 -50.51 6.16 60.92
C ASN A 568 -51.97 6.00 60.47
N GLY A 569 -52.67 5.05 61.09
CA GLY A 569 -54.13 4.98 61.09
C GLY A 569 -54.69 5.64 62.35
N VAL A 570 -56.00 5.57 62.54
CA VAL A 570 -56.69 6.12 63.70
C VAL A 570 -57.51 5.05 64.41
N LEU A 571 -57.27 4.86 65.70
CA LEU A 571 -58.11 4.06 66.60
C LEU A 571 -59.12 4.99 67.29
N THR A 572 -60.40 4.85 66.91
CA THR A 572 -61.50 5.57 67.57
C THR A 572 -62.00 4.77 68.77
N VAL A 573 -61.91 5.34 69.96
CA VAL A 573 -62.50 4.77 71.17
C VAL A 573 -63.91 5.34 71.35
N ASN A 574 -64.92 4.51 71.11
CA ASN A 574 -66.32 4.89 71.24
C ASN A 574 -66.73 5.01 72.71
N PRO A 575 -67.54 6.03 73.07
CA PRO A 575 -68.10 6.14 74.41
C PRO A 575 -68.98 4.92 74.76
N PRO A 576 -69.11 4.56 76.04
CA PRO A 576 -69.88 3.39 76.45
C PRO A 576 -71.32 3.47 75.93
N THR A 577 -71.75 2.44 75.20
CA THR A 577 -73.13 2.27 74.73
C THR A 577 -74.02 1.92 75.92
N ASN A 578 -74.40 2.92 76.72
CA ASN A 578 -75.41 2.76 77.76
C ASN A 578 -76.78 2.49 77.13
N SER A 579 -77.10 1.21 76.88
CA SER A 579 -78.46 0.73 76.61
C SER A 579 -78.83 -0.36 77.62
N GLY A 580 -78.98 0.04 78.89
CA GLY A 580 -79.53 -0.80 79.96
C GLY A 580 -80.50 0.00 80.85
N PRO A 581 -81.62 -0.59 81.30
CA PRO A 581 -82.73 0.14 81.92
C PRO A 581 -82.38 0.77 83.27
N VAL A 582 -82.79 2.02 83.49
CA VAL A 582 -82.70 2.69 84.80
C VAL A 582 -83.92 2.31 85.63
N VAL A 583 -83.72 1.69 86.80
CA VAL A 583 -84.79 1.44 87.77
C VAL A 583 -85.23 2.77 88.38
N LYS A 584 -86.49 3.15 88.19
CA LYS A 584 -87.12 4.24 88.93
C LYS A 584 -88.18 3.66 89.85
N PHE A 585 -88.41 4.28 90.99
CA PHE A 585 -89.52 3.94 91.86
C PHE A 585 -90.71 4.87 91.58
N ASP A 586 -91.93 4.33 91.54
CA ASP A 586 -93.13 5.18 91.51
C ASP A 586 -93.36 5.88 92.87
N SER A 587 -94.36 6.76 92.93
CA SER A 587 -94.72 7.50 94.15
C SER A 587 -95.26 6.61 95.30
N LEU A 588 -95.34 5.29 95.09
CA LEU A 588 -95.71 4.29 96.09
C LEU A 588 -94.55 3.31 96.39
N GLY A 589 -93.34 3.57 95.88
CA GLY A 589 -92.13 2.83 96.20
C GLY A 589 -91.95 1.50 95.46
N ARG A 590 -92.66 1.27 94.34
CA ARG A 590 -92.49 0.05 93.54
C ARG A 590 -91.46 0.24 92.42
N PRO A 591 -90.57 -0.72 92.15
CA PRO A 591 -89.63 -0.62 91.04
C PRO A 591 -90.37 -0.68 89.70
N VAL A 592 -90.16 0.32 88.86
CA VAL A 592 -90.70 0.42 87.50
C VAL A 592 -89.54 0.38 86.52
N LEU A 593 -89.59 -0.53 85.55
CA LEU A 593 -88.72 -0.49 84.37
C LEU A 593 -89.27 0.51 83.36
N SER A 594 -88.51 1.56 83.04
CA SER A 594 -88.88 2.55 82.02
C SER A 594 -88.13 2.28 80.72
N PHE A 595 -88.85 1.93 79.66
CA PHE A 595 -88.34 1.97 78.27
C PHE A 595 -88.92 3.18 77.56
N ALA A 596 -88.17 3.75 76.61
CA ALA A 596 -88.40 5.07 76.05
C ALA A 596 -89.79 5.31 75.43
N ASN A 597 -90.61 4.28 75.15
CA ASN A 597 -91.91 4.45 74.46
C ASN A 597 -93.02 3.38 74.72
N ASN A 598 -93.11 2.70 75.89
CA ASN A 598 -94.33 1.94 76.29
C ASN A 598 -94.31 1.52 77.78
N THR A 599 -95.48 1.50 78.45
CA THR A 599 -95.63 1.12 79.87
C THR A 599 -96.39 -0.21 80.01
N LEU A 600 -95.77 -1.22 80.64
CA LEU A 600 -96.42 -2.48 81.02
C LEU A 600 -96.62 -2.52 82.53
N VAL A 601 -97.89 -2.55 82.98
CA VAL A 601 -98.26 -2.73 84.39
C VAL A 601 -98.53 -4.21 84.62
N LEU A 602 -97.78 -4.86 85.51
CA LEU A 602 -98.08 -6.21 85.98
C LEU A 602 -99.10 -6.09 87.12
N ASP A 603 -100.37 -6.40 86.83
CA ASP A 603 -101.41 -6.54 87.86
C ASP A 603 -101.38 -7.94 88.46
N SER A 604 -101.46 -7.94 89.77
CA SER A 604 -101.39 -9.04 90.71
C SER A 604 -102.63 -9.91 90.73
N ALA A 605 -102.44 -11.22 90.81
CA ALA A 605 -103.38 -12.10 91.50
C ALA A 605 -102.59 -13.10 92.35
N PHE A 606 -102.55 -12.79 93.63
CA PHE A 606 -102.19 -13.66 94.75
C PHE A 606 -103.14 -14.85 94.84
N GLU A 607 -102.67 -16.01 95.30
CA GLU A 607 -103.10 -16.61 96.58
C GLU A 607 -102.11 -17.76 96.97
N PRO A 608 -102.05 -18.18 98.25
CA PRO A 608 -100.83 -18.61 98.91
C PRO A 608 -100.94 -20.06 99.44
N PHE A 609 -99.84 -20.81 99.50
CA PHE A 609 -99.70 -21.85 100.52
C PHE A 609 -98.22 -22.08 100.86
N GLU A 610 -97.94 -21.74 102.11
CA GLU A 610 -96.89 -22.23 103.02
C GLU A 610 -96.61 -23.74 102.92
N THR A 611 -95.55 -24.35 103.44
CA THR A 611 -94.25 -24.02 104.06
C THR A 611 -93.56 -25.39 104.21
N ARG A 612 -92.23 -25.49 104.11
CA ARG A 612 -91.36 -26.21 105.08
C ARG A 612 -89.91 -26.21 104.62
N VAL A 613 -89.08 -25.64 105.49
CA VAL A 613 -87.62 -25.69 105.50
C VAL A 613 -87.14 -27.13 105.65
N MET A 614 -86.15 -27.55 104.84
CA MET A 614 -84.90 -28.17 105.31
C MET A 614 -83.95 -28.49 104.15
N THR A 615 -82.67 -28.44 104.48
CA THR A 615 -81.46 -28.73 103.75
C THR A 615 -81.38 -30.13 103.11
N THR A 616 -80.45 -30.22 102.14
CA THR A 616 -79.64 -31.40 101.69
C THR A 616 -80.30 -32.54 100.90
N ASP A 617 -79.65 -32.81 99.75
CA ASP A 617 -79.44 -34.06 99.00
C ASP A 617 -80.54 -35.15 98.99
N VAL A 618 -80.92 -35.59 97.78
CA VAL A 618 -80.66 -36.92 97.21
C VAL A 618 -81.41 -37.07 95.87
N ASN A 619 -80.62 -37.04 94.79
CA ASN A 619 -80.40 -38.07 93.77
C ASN A 619 -81.51 -39.07 93.34
N MET A 620 -81.38 -39.45 92.04
CA MET A 620 -81.86 -40.63 91.28
C MET A 620 -83.17 -40.50 90.49
N SER A 621 -83.29 -40.98 89.23
CA SER A 621 -82.38 -41.56 88.23
C SER A 621 -83.24 -41.89 86.99
N THR A 622 -82.85 -41.62 85.73
CA THR A 622 -82.26 -42.55 84.74
C THR A 622 -82.48 -41.89 83.35
N ARG A 623 -81.69 -41.99 82.26
CA ARG A 623 -80.41 -42.61 81.89
C ARG A 623 -80.12 -42.11 80.45
N GLY A 624 -78.86 -41.79 80.10
CA GLY A 624 -78.41 -41.53 78.71
C GLY A 624 -78.33 -42.81 77.85
N PRO A 625 -77.62 -42.86 76.69
CA PRO A 625 -76.42 -42.08 76.33
C PRO A 625 -76.32 -41.59 74.85
N GLY A 626 -75.29 -40.77 74.53
CA GLY A 626 -74.72 -40.62 73.17
C GLY A 626 -73.53 -41.58 72.93
N PRO A 627 -72.52 -41.28 72.08
CA PRO A 627 -72.50 -40.72 70.72
C PRO A 627 -71.56 -41.53 69.73
N ALA A 628 -71.40 -41.01 68.49
CA ALA A 628 -70.37 -41.28 67.45
C ALA A 628 -70.55 -42.53 66.51
N PRO A 629 -69.92 -42.60 65.30
CA PRO A 629 -68.93 -41.71 64.67
C PRO A 629 -69.15 -41.33 63.18
N MET A 630 -68.26 -40.47 62.67
CA MET A 630 -67.98 -40.16 61.26
C MET A 630 -67.51 -41.41 60.46
N THR A 631 -67.76 -41.41 59.15
CA THR A 631 -66.75 -41.86 58.16
C THR A 631 -66.84 -41.07 56.85
N VAL A 632 -65.64 -40.81 56.33
CA VAL A 632 -65.28 -40.30 55.00
C VAL A 632 -65.79 -41.22 53.90
N ALA A 633 -66.33 -40.62 52.82
CA ALA A 633 -66.13 -40.99 51.41
C ALA A 633 -67.40 -40.77 50.58
N GLN A 634 -67.25 -39.96 49.53
CA GLN A 634 -67.96 -40.08 48.25
C GLN A 634 -69.48 -39.90 48.28
N LEU A 635 -70.00 -38.88 47.60
CA LEU A 635 -70.39 -39.06 46.20
C LEU A 635 -71.01 -37.76 45.65
N ALA A 636 -70.53 -37.39 44.48
CA ALA A 636 -71.00 -36.28 43.69
C ALA A 636 -72.35 -36.56 43.03
N ALA A 637 -72.95 -35.46 42.60
CA ALA A 637 -73.80 -35.30 41.42
C ALA A 637 -75.31 -35.51 41.63
N ILE A 638 -76.08 -34.48 41.25
CA ILE A 638 -77.01 -34.47 40.10
C ILE A 638 -78.13 -33.41 40.27
N GLU A 639 -78.32 -32.67 39.18
CA GLU A 639 -79.52 -31.95 38.69
C GLU A 639 -80.04 -30.67 39.37
N THR A 640 -79.58 -29.56 38.77
CA THR A 640 -80.38 -28.62 37.97
C THR A 640 -81.79 -29.10 37.58
N ALA A 641 -82.83 -28.34 37.91
CA ALA A 641 -83.79 -27.79 36.93
C ALA A 641 -84.89 -26.94 37.59
N ALA A 642 -84.87 -25.67 37.18
CA ALA A 642 -86.01 -24.89 36.70
C ALA A 642 -87.08 -24.34 37.66
N GLY A 643 -87.31 -23.04 37.47
CA GLY A 643 -88.60 -22.38 37.61
C GLY A 643 -88.75 -21.63 38.94
N GLY A 644 -88.79 -20.32 39.00
CA GLY A 644 -89.06 -19.32 37.97
C GLY A 644 -90.02 -18.28 38.55
N GLU A 645 -89.78 -17.02 38.18
CA GLU A 645 -90.81 -15.99 37.89
C GLU A 645 -91.63 -15.46 39.09
N ASP A 646 -91.97 -14.17 39.22
CA ASP A 646 -91.76 -13.02 38.35
C ASP A 646 -92.12 -11.72 39.09
N GLY A 647 -91.73 -10.58 38.50
CA GLY A 647 -92.36 -9.27 38.68
C GLY A 647 -91.38 -8.18 39.17
N ASP A 648 -91.20 -7.03 38.50
CA ASP A 648 -91.88 -6.45 37.35
C ASP A 648 -91.09 -5.19 36.90
N MET A 649 -91.34 -4.77 35.65
CA MET A 649 -91.37 -3.40 35.12
C MET A 649 -90.21 -2.84 34.27
N ASP A 650 -90.48 -2.82 32.97
CA ASP A 650 -89.87 -2.04 31.87
C ASP A 650 -90.02 -0.51 32.00
N ALA A 651 -89.01 0.23 31.49
CA ALA A 651 -89.18 1.53 30.83
C ALA A 651 -87.99 1.97 29.94
N ILE A 652 -88.20 1.98 28.60
CA ILE A 652 -87.98 3.07 27.62
C ILE A 652 -86.57 3.41 27.03
N ALA A 653 -86.40 3.04 25.75
CA ALA A 653 -85.97 3.77 24.51
C ALA A 653 -84.60 4.51 24.29
N GLU A 654 -83.83 4.00 23.32
CA GLU A 654 -83.29 4.56 22.04
C GLU A 654 -82.94 6.07 21.83
N GLN A 655 -81.68 6.38 21.41
CA GLN A 655 -81.22 7.39 20.39
C GLN A 655 -79.66 7.47 20.35
N LEU A 656 -78.96 7.33 19.18
CA LEU A 656 -78.34 8.37 18.31
C LEU A 656 -77.51 9.46 19.05
N ALA A 657 -76.35 10.00 18.64
CA ALA A 657 -75.44 10.01 17.48
C ALA A 657 -74.09 10.61 18.02
N GLY A 658 -72.89 10.47 17.44
CA GLY A 658 -72.45 10.93 16.11
C GLY A 658 -72.14 12.43 16.09
N ILE A 659 -70.90 12.81 15.75
CA ILE A 659 -70.52 13.82 14.72
C ILE A 659 -69.01 13.61 14.46
N GLU A 660 -68.61 13.01 13.33
CA GLU A 660 -68.57 13.53 11.93
C GLU A 660 -67.32 14.39 11.69
N THR A 661 -66.60 14.28 10.56
CA THR A 661 -67.03 14.17 9.16
C THR A 661 -65.99 13.38 8.33
N ALA A 662 -66.38 12.37 7.54
CA ALA A 662 -66.79 12.41 6.11
C ALA A 662 -65.60 12.55 5.12
N ALA A 663 -65.52 11.92 3.95
CA ALA A 663 -66.26 10.87 3.25
C ALA A 663 -65.47 10.56 1.94
N GLY A 664 -65.61 9.33 1.42
CA GLY A 664 -65.35 8.95 0.02
C GLY A 664 -63.88 8.73 -0.36
N GLY A 665 -63.50 7.68 -1.10
CA GLY A 665 -64.26 6.66 -1.81
C GLY A 665 -63.30 5.85 -2.71
N ASP A 666 -63.82 4.74 -3.20
CA ASP A 666 -63.48 3.95 -4.39
C ASP A 666 -62.04 3.46 -4.66
N ASP A 667 -61.98 2.13 -4.67
CA ASP A 667 -61.59 1.27 -5.77
C ASP A 667 -60.11 1.08 -6.15
N ASP A 668 -59.92 -0.17 -6.61
CA ASP A 668 -58.85 -0.72 -7.40
C ASP A 668 -57.50 -1.03 -6.72
N GLU A 669 -56.78 -2.06 -7.09
CA GLU A 669 -57.05 -3.38 -7.68
C GLU A 669 -55.63 -4.00 -7.72
N THR A 670 -55.57 -5.33 -7.72
CA THR A 670 -54.56 -6.15 -8.46
C THR A 670 -53.12 -6.34 -7.99
N GLY A 671 -52.67 -7.60 -8.16
CA GLY A 671 -51.28 -8.02 -8.40
C GLY A 671 -50.65 -8.80 -7.25
N MET A 672 -50.75 -10.13 -7.07
CA MET A 672 -50.51 -11.25 -8.03
C MET A 672 -49.07 -11.13 -8.59
N VAL A 673 -48.09 -12.04 -8.47
CA VAL A 673 -47.95 -13.52 -8.60
C VAL A 673 -46.46 -13.80 -8.23
N ASP A 674 -46.10 -14.66 -7.26
CA ASP A 674 -45.76 -16.12 -7.39
C ASP A 674 -44.31 -16.39 -7.94
N PRO A 675 -43.76 -17.62 -7.98
CA PRO A 675 -42.93 -18.26 -6.93
C PRO A 675 -41.63 -18.93 -7.51
N ASP A 676 -41.16 -20.00 -6.85
CA ASP A 676 -40.31 -21.11 -7.33
C ASP A 676 -38.78 -20.92 -7.33
N ILE A 677 -37.89 -21.90 -7.05
CA ILE A 677 -37.93 -23.27 -6.48
C ILE A 677 -36.45 -23.74 -6.36
N GLN A 678 -36.11 -24.47 -5.28
CA GLN A 678 -35.23 -25.66 -5.19
C GLN A 678 -33.68 -25.71 -5.41
N CYS A 679 -33.04 -26.27 -4.35
CA CYS A 679 -32.28 -27.55 -4.26
C CYS A 679 -30.74 -27.66 -4.38
N ALA A 680 -30.22 -28.45 -3.41
CA ALA A 680 -29.12 -29.46 -3.45
C ALA A 680 -27.65 -28.95 -3.48
N ASN A 681 -26.61 -29.53 -2.82
CA ASN A 681 -26.41 -30.78 -2.04
C ASN A 681 -25.06 -30.75 -1.25
N VAL A 682 -25.06 -31.30 -0.02
CA VAL A 682 -24.15 -32.33 0.62
C VAL A 682 -22.60 -32.15 0.69
N PHE A 683 -22.00 -32.17 1.91
CA PHE A 683 -21.22 -33.29 2.51
C PHE A 683 -20.75 -33.03 3.98
N LEU A 684 -20.42 -34.14 4.64
CA LEU A 684 -20.39 -34.48 6.09
C LEU A 684 -19.06 -34.25 6.82
N GLU A 685 -19.13 -34.22 8.17
CA GLU A 685 -18.26 -34.82 9.23
C GLU A 685 -18.23 -33.87 10.46
N GLY A 686 -18.44 -34.22 11.73
CA GLY A 686 -18.79 -35.42 12.48
C GLY A 686 -18.75 -35.05 13.99
N GLY A 687 -19.44 -35.81 14.86
CA GLY A 687 -19.09 -35.87 16.30
C GLY A 687 -20.15 -35.51 17.35
N SER A 688 -20.86 -36.55 17.81
CA SER A 688 -21.31 -36.86 19.19
C SER A 688 -22.36 -36.02 19.97
N CYS A 689 -23.39 -36.77 20.45
CA CYS A 689 -24.13 -36.72 21.72
C CYS A 689 -23.33 -36.14 22.92
N GLU A 690 -23.93 -35.64 24.01
CA GLU A 690 -25.06 -36.16 24.78
C GLU A 690 -25.59 -35.09 25.76
N ILE A 691 -26.82 -35.32 26.24
CA ILE A 691 -27.60 -34.53 27.19
C ILE A 691 -27.30 -35.04 28.61
N GLU A 692 -27.27 -34.13 29.59
CA GLU A 692 -27.81 -34.40 30.94
C GLU A 692 -28.99 -33.47 31.21
#